data_AF-A0A327ZG56-F1
#
_entry.id   AF-A0A327ZG56-F1
#
_cell.length_a   1.000
_cell.length_b   1.000
_cell.length_c   1.000
_cell.angle_alpha   90.00
_cell.angle_beta   90.00
_cell.angle_gamma   90.00
#
_symmetry.space_group_name_H-M   'P 1'
#
loop_
_entity.id
_entity.type
_entity.pdbx_description
1 polymer ?
#
loop_
_entity_poly.entity_id
_entity_poly.type
_entity_poly.pdbx_seq_one_letter_code
_entity_poly.pdbx_strand_id
1 'polypeptide(L)'
;MSNSARSAAAPVAALAGFLLVVAAQLAVVLVILWAVLSILPSTVAVRAGVPLSIATFGAFGYATWRALQTRRRLPAGVEVTRDRAPKLWELVDGAAKAASVTSPDRLIVVAEATVAVGERTRLLGIVGGPRDLYLGLPLLQAWEPTLLRAGATHELAHYSPRLSRWAPVAYRGRVAAGRVIPRINRRNPAGVALRAYAGFYRRVDAPFSRAQEFAADRIAAEHAGAEAVVAVLRDLPALAGMQRLFHAEYVAPGWQAGLVPDDVFGGLLRVLAARSAEMAQLRGQEPEPAGPWDTHPLVGERIAELEKLKPAAETTPEPEPAPDKNDEAAPATKDEPAPATKDEPAPATKDEATPGKKDEATPAKEDEPHPELVPDLPRLGRALQDVAYPAGGRTVVSWDEFLSLARTAEMEREAEAALATVSRAAGSEVTGPAQVLELAADGRLRTAAQELFPGNSPEETTERMIDLLGLMLALAALRSGVVRWRHSWTGAAEVVGVDGSYLNLAELARAAAEPEMVQEVREYLEKIGVDLAATAGDGGPARSQILGGLVNLTADGVRTDLLITDLGLLLVPGLPRGRGNEAKRRLTKLAVGGVTAGAGETSTPGERFLPYADVTGVTTLPGRRKGWTIGLRDSDAVTLRPALDADELPGGWKAWDEAVTFLTGTRPAIPDQRSSIEASTEPSEPDLRTQGQTVSSPTDEQSLRHFGSQ
;
A
#
# COMPACT_ATOMS: atom_id res chain seq x y z
N MET A 1 15.26 -15.34 37.85
CA MET A 1 14.51 -14.06 37.78
C MET A 1 15.40 -12.82 37.56
N SER A 2 16.70 -12.92 37.26
CA SER A 2 17.62 -11.76 37.29
C SER A 2 18.07 -11.16 35.95
N ASN A 3 17.86 -11.84 34.81
CA ASN A 3 18.26 -11.33 33.48
C ASN A 3 17.12 -10.62 32.72
N SER A 4 15.87 -11.10 32.83
CA SER A 4 14.69 -10.54 32.12
C SER A 4 14.19 -9.20 32.70
N ALA A 5 14.40 -8.95 33.99
CA ALA A 5 14.03 -7.67 34.62
C ALA A 5 14.98 -6.53 34.22
N ARG A 6 16.25 -6.84 33.93
CA ARG A 6 17.25 -5.87 33.46
C ARG A 6 17.02 -5.47 32.00
N SER A 7 16.45 -6.35 31.17
CA SER A 7 16.27 -6.10 29.74
C SER A 7 15.21 -5.03 29.43
N ALA A 8 14.11 -4.96 30.20
CA ALA A 8 13.06 -3.95 30.00
C ALA A 8 13.31 -2.61 30.73
N ALA A 9 14.15 -2.62 31.78
CA ALA A 9 14.44 -1.43 32.57
C ALA A 9 15.26 -0.38 31.77
N ALA A 10 16.20 -0.84 30.94
CA ALA A 10 17.02 0.04 30.11
C ALA A 10 16.20 0.83 29.06
N PRO A 11 15.28 0.22 28.28
CA PRO A 11 14.36 0.96 27.42
C PRO A 11 13.47 1.95 28.18
N VAL A 12 12.95 1.58 29.36
CA VAL A 12 12.13 2.50 30.18
C VAL A 12 12.96 3.67 30.71
N ALA A 13 14.18 3.42 31.17
CA ALA A 13 15.09 4.48 31.61
C ALA A 13 15.47 5.41 30.44
N ALA A 14 15.72 4.85 29.25
CA ALA A 14 15.97 5.63 28.04
C ALA A 14 14.71 6.43 27.61
N LEU A 15 13.51 5.90 27.77
CA LEU A 15 12.28 6.68 27.54
C LEU A 15 12.17 7.86 28.51
N ALA A 16 12.47 7.65 29.80
CA ALA A 16 12.51 8.73 30.78
C ALA A 16 13.58 9.77 30.43
N GLY A 17 14.72 9.34 29.88
CA GLY A 17 15.75 10.25 29.39
C GLY A 17 15.31 11.10 28.19
N PHE A 18 14.34 10.66 27.37
CA PHE A 18 13.74 11.52 26.34
C PHE A 18 13.05 12.73 26.97
N LEU A 19 12.31 12.53 28.07
CA LEU A 19 11.70 13.62 28.84
C LEU A 19 12.76 14.52 29.49
N LEU A 20 13.87 13.94 29.98
CA LEU A 20 14.98 14.71 30.53
C LEU A 20 15.68 15.57 29.48
N VAL A 21 15.87 15.07 28.25
CA VAL A 21 16.44 15.87 27.14
C VAL A 21 15.53 17.04 26.81
N VAL A 22 14.22 16.81 26.72
CA VAL A 22 13.24 17.90 26.51
C VAL A 22 13.29 18.91 27.66
N ALA A 23 13.36 18.45 28.91
CA ALA A 23 13.47 19.32 30.08
C ALA A 23 14.80 20.10 30.10
N ALA A 24 15.91 19.47 29.74
CA ALA A 24 17.22 20.11 29.65
C ALA A 24 17.26 21.17 28.55
N GLN A 25 16.65 20.90 27.39
CA GLN A 25 16.50 21.89 26.33
C GLN A 25 15.67 23.10 26.80
N LEU A 26 14.58 22.86 27.52
CA LEU A 26 13.78 23.92 28.12
C LEU A 26 14.60 24.71 29.15
N ALA A 27 15.40 24.04 29.99
CA ALA A 27 16.25 24.69 30.98
C ALA A 27 17.33 25.57 30.34
N VAL A 28 18.03 25.08 29.30
CA VAL A 28 19.01 25.86 28.53
C VAL A 28 18.37 27.12 27.97
N VAL A 29 17.17 26.98 27.41
CA VAL A 29 16.40 28.10 26.88
C VAL A 29 16.02 29.11 27.97
N LEU A 30 15.59 28.64 29.15
CA LEU A 30 15.28 29.50 30.30
C LEU A 30 16.53 30.21 30.86
N VAL A 31 17.69 29.56 30.85
CA VAL A 31 18.98 30.16 31.27
C VAL A 31 19.41 31.24 30.29
N ILE A 32 19.33 31.00 28.98
CA ILE A 32 19.63 32.02 27.95
C ILE A 32 18.70 33.22 28.12
N LEU A 33 17.41 32.97 28.35
CA LEU A 33 16.45 34.03 28.64
C LEU A 33 16.85 34.85 29.86
N TRP A 34 17.15 34.18 30.98
CA TRP A 34 17.55 34.84 32.21
C TRP A 34 18.80 35.71 32.00
N ALA A 35 19.78 35.20 31.26
CA ALA A 35 20.99 35.95 30.91
C ALA A 35 20.68 37.20 30.06
N VAL A 36 19.83 37.08 29.02
CA VAL A 36 19.42 38.20 28.18
C VAL A 36 18.67 39.27 28.98
N LEU A 37 17.71 38.87 29.82
CA LEU A 37 16.96 39.79 30.68
C LEU A 37 17.84 40.49 31.71
N SER A 38 18.90 39.83 32.18
CA SER A 38 19.83 40.40 33.17
C SER A 38 20.76 41.48 32.60
N ILE A 39 20.91 41.55 31.27
CA ILE A 39 21.75 42.53 30.57
C ILE A 39 20.92 43.75 30.10
N LEU A 40 19.61 43.57 29.92
CA LEU A 40 18.72 44.63 29.45
C LEU A 40 18.43 45.68 30.54
N PRO A 41 18.31 46.97 30.18
CA PRO A 41 17.84 48.00 31.12
C PRO A 41 16.48 47.61 31.70
N SER A 42 16.30 47.78 33.02
CA SER A 42 15.14 47.28 33.77
C SER A 42 13.78 47.72 33.20
N THR A 43 13.71 48.91 32.60
CA THR A 43 12.51 49.44 31.94
C THR A 43 12.17 48.74 30.62
N VAL A 44 13.16 48.33 29.82
CA VAL A 44 12.99 47.62 28.54
C VAL A 44 12.77 46.12 28.79
N ALA A 45 13.49 45.56 29.77
CA ALA A 45 13.34 44.18 30.20
C ALA A 45 11.89 43.89 30.65
N VAL A 46 11.29 44.78 31.46
CA VAL A 46 9.93 44.60 31.98
C VAL A 46 8.86 44.87 30.91
N ARG A 47 8.99 45.93 30.10
CA ARG A 47 7.94 46.34 29.16
C ARG A 47 7.89 45.51 27.87
N ALA A 48 9.03 45.03 27.39
CA ALA A 48 9.11 44.30 26.11
C ALA A 48 9.72 42.91 26.28
N GLY A 49 10.73 42.77 27.13
CA GLY A 49 11.42 41.49 27.37
C GLY A 49 10.50 40.43 27.97
N VAL A 50 9.81 40.73 29.07
CA VAL A 50 8.94 39.77 29.76
C VAL A 50 7.76 39.31 28.87
N PRO A 51 6.97 40.18 28.23
CA PRO A 51 5.85 39.76 27.38
C PRO A 51 6.30 38.96 26.15
N LEU A 52 7.36 39.39 25.47
CA LEU A 52 7.89 38.70 24.29
C LEU A 52 8.45 37.31 24.64
N SER A 53 9.04 37.20 25.83
CA SER A 53 9.53 35.94 26.36
C SER A 53 8.37 35.00 26.74
N ILE A 54 7.38 35.48 27.49
CA ILE A 54 6.18 34.69 27.79
C ILE A 54 5.48 34.23 26.50
N ALA A 55 5.38 35.09 25.49
CA ALA A 55 4.78 34.73 24.21
C ALA A 55 5.61 33.67 23.46
N THR A 56 6.93 33.84 23.38
CA THR A 56 7.82 32.93 22.63
C THR A 56 7.95 31.57 23.35
N PHE A 57 8.16 31.56 24.65
CA PHE A 57 8.33 30.35 25.46
C PHE A 57 7.00 29.68 25.80
N GLY A 58 5.93 30.45 26.02
CA GLY A 58 4.58 29.94 26.12
C GLY A 58 4.16 29.24 24.83
N ALA A 59 4.45 29.83 23.67
CA ALA A 59 4.19 29.19 22.38
C ALA A 59 5.06 27.95 22.15
N PHE A 60 6.34 27.96 22.56
CA PHE A 60 7.22 26.80 22.42
C PHE A 60 6.84 25.66 23.37
N GLY A 61 6.55 25.97 24.63
CA GLY A 61 6.06 25.02 25.64
C GLY A 61 4.71 24.44 25.27
N TYR A 62 3.76 25.28 24.82
CA TYR A 62 2.48 24.83 24.29
C TYR A 62 2.65 23.97 23.04
N ALA A 63 3.52 24.33 22.10
CA ALA A 63 3.77 23.53 20.90
C ALA A 63 4.39 22.16 21.24
N THR A 64 5.31 22.12 22.21
CA THR A 64 5.96 20.89 22.68
C THR A 64 4.95 20.00 23.40
N TRP A 65 4.18 20.55 24.33
CA TRP A 65 3.08 19.85 25.01
C TRP A 65 2.04 19.36 24.01
N ARG A 66 1.54 20.22 23.10
CA ARG A 66 0.58 19.86 22.07
C ARG A 66 1.09 18.74 21.16
N ALA A 67 2.39 18.74 20.81
CA ALA A 67 3.01 17.67 20.02
C ALA A 67 3.02 16.33 20.77
N LEU A 68 3.28 16.35 22.08
CA LEU A 68 3.26 15.17 22.97
C LEU A 68 1.83 14.66 23.25
N GLN A 69 0.82 15.54 23.17
CA GLN A 69 -0.60 15.22 23.38
C GLN A 69 -1.37 14.87 22.10
N THR A 70 -0.70 14.68 20.95
CA THR A 70 -1.39 14.39 19.69
C THR A 70 -2.15 13.06 19.75
N ARG A 71 -3.47 13.12 19.51
CA ARG A 71 -4.35 11.94 19.48
C ARG A 71 -4.09 11.11 18.24
N ARG A 72 -4.16 9.78 18.38
CA ARG A 72 -4.22 8.83 17.25
C ARG A 72 -5.42 9.24 16.37
N ARG A 73 -5.23 9.29 15.05
CA ARG A 73 -6.36 9.21 14.13
C ARG A 73 -6.78 7.76 14.13
N LEU A 74 -7.98 7.50 14.64
CA LEU A 74 -8.53 6.15 14.67
C LEU A 74 -8.89 5.82 13.21
N PRO A 75 -8.48 4.65 12.68
CA PRO A 75 -8.97 4.20 11.39
C PRO A 75 -10.50 4.19 11.39
N ALA A 76 -11.10 4.53 10.24
CA ALA A 76 -12.53 4.45 10.05
C ALA A 76 -12.99 3.02 10.32
N GLY A 77 -14.01 2.86 11.17
CA GLY A 77 -14.41 1.53 11.60
C GLY A 77 -15.74 1.51 12.34
N VAL A 78 -16.32 0.32 12.43
CA VAL A 78 -17.60 0.05 13.08
C VAL A 78 -17.34 -0.65 14.40
N GLU A 79 -17.86 -0.10 15.49
CA GLU A 79 -17.76 -0.73 16.80
C GLU A 79 -18.68 -1.95 16.89
N VAL A 80 -18.10 -3.08 17.31
CA VAL A 80 -18.81 -4.34 17.52
C VAL A 80 -18.91 -4.60 19.01
N THR A 81 -20.14 -4.57 19.53
CA THR A 81 -20.41 -4.73 20.96
C THR A 81 -20.56 -6.21 21.34
N ARG A 82 -20.43 -6.50 22.65
CA ARG A 82 -20.49 -7.86 23.21
C ARG A 82 -21.81 -8.57 22.93
N ASP A 83 -22.90 -7.81 22.97
CA ASP A 83 -24.27 -8.22 22.65
C ASP A 83 -24.47 -8.53 21.16
N ARG A 84 -23.74 -7.87 20.26
CA ARG A 84 -23.87 -8.08 18.81
C ARG A 84 -23.02 -9.25 18.30
N ALA A 85 -21.85 -9.51 18.88
CA ALA A 85 -20.97 -10.60 18.47
C ALA A 85 -20.34 -11.30 19.69
N PRO A 86 -21.13 -12.06 20.47
CA PRO A 86 -20.67 -12.63 21.73
C PRO A 86 -19.51 -13.62 21.54
N LYS A 87 -19.52 -14.41 20.46
CA LYS A 87 -18.48 -15.39 20.16
C LYS A 87 -17.16 -14.76 19.75
N LEU A 88 -17.20 -13.67 18.98
CA LEU A 88 -16.00 -12.88 18.69
C LEU A 88 -15.41 -12.28 19.97
N TRP A 89 -16.26 -11.78 20.87
CA TRP A 89 -15.79 -11.27 22.16
C TRP A 89 -15.25 -12.37 23.09
N GLU A 90 -15.81 -13.58 23.07
CA GLU A 90 -15.25 -14.74 23.78
C GLU A 90 -13.83 -15.08 23.31
N LEU A 91 -13.60 -15.04 21.99
CA LEU A 91 -12.26 -15.22 21.41
C LEU A 91 -11.29 -14.13 21.91
N VAL A 92 -11.72 -12.86 21.90
CA VAL A 92 -10.90 -11.73 22.37
C VAL A 92 -10.62 -11.81 23.87
N ASP A 93 -11.60 -12.19 24.68
CA ASP A 93 -11.47 -12.37 26.13
C ASP A 93 -10.50 -13.54 26.44
N GLY A 94 -10.58 -14.63 25.67
CA GLY A 94 -9.65 -15.75 25.73
C GLY A 94 -8.22 -15.33 25.43
N ALA A 95 -8.02 -14.56 24.35
CA ALA A 95 -6.74 -13.99 23.97
C ALA A 95 -6.17 -13.05 25.06
N ALA A 96 -7.00 -12.18 25.63
CA ALA A 96 -6.59 -11.29 26.73
C ALA A 96 -6.18 -12.07 27.99
N LYS A 97 -6.94 -13.11 28.34
CA LYS A 97 -6.64 -14.01 29.46
C LYS A 97 -5.31 -14.74 29.23
N ALA A 98 -5.08 -15.28 28.04
CA ALA A 98 -3.82 -15.92 27.66
C ALA A 98 -2.64 -14.94 27.74
N ALA A 99 -2.81 -13.71 27.25
CA ALA A 99 -1.81 -12.66 27.38
C ALA A 99 -1.63 -12.13 28.81
N SER A 100 -2.49 -12.53 29.75
CA SER A 100 -2.50 -12.02 31.14
C SER A 100 -2.66 -10.51 31.22
N VAL A 101 -3.59 -9.98 30.41
CA VAL A 101 -3.97 -8.58 30.34
C VAL A 101 -5.48 -8.44 30.48
N THR A 102 -5.98 -7.26 30.87
CA THR A 102 -7.43 -7.00 30.84
C THR A 102 -7.93 -7.05 29.39
N SER A 103 -9.17 -7.48 29.17
CA SER A 103 -9.83 -7.35 27.87
C SER A 103 -9.76 -5.89 27.36
N PRO A 104 -9.69 -5.68 26.04
CA PRO A 104 -9.98 -4.38 25.44
C PRO A 104 -11.34 -3.83 25.90
N ASP A 105 -11.44 -2.51 25.99
CA ASP A 105 -12.67 -1.78 26.29
C ASP A 105 -13.60 -1.74 25.08
N ARG A 106 -13.04 -1.69 23.87
CA ARG A 106 -13.77 -1.61 22.60
C ARG A 106 -13.17 -2.54 21.56
N LEU A 107 -14.01 -3.07 20.69
CA LEU A 107 -13.65 -3.82 19.50
C LEU A 107 -14.18 -3.07 18.27
N ILE A 108 -13.29 -2.67 17.38
CA ILE A 108 -13.60 -1.85 16.22
C ILE A 108 -13.20 -2.63 14.98
N VAL A 109 -14.16 -2.93 14.11
CA VAL A 109 -13.90 -3.56 12.83
C VAL A 109 -13.53 -2.50 11.81
N VAL A 110 -12.39 -2.68 11.13
CA VAL A 110 -11.78 -1.70 10.21
C VAL A 110 -11.63 -2.28 8.81
N ALA A 111 -11.45 -1.41 7.82
CA ALA A 111 -11.36 -1.83 6.42
C ALA A 111 -10.05 -2.55 6.11
N GLU A 112 -8.96 -2.20 6.77
CA GLU A 112 -7.62 -2.74 6.53
C GLU A 112 -7.48 -4.17 7.06
N ALA A 113 -6.73 -5.02 6.36
CA ALA A 113 -6.31 -6.34 6.80
C ALA A 113 -5.27 -6.21 7.93
N THR A 114 -5.75 -5.97 9.15
CA THR A 114 -4.90 -5.73 10.32
C THR A 114 -5.53 -6.28 11.59
N VAL A 115 -4.70 -6.74 12.51
CA VAL A 115 -5.06 -6.86 13.94
C VAL A 115 -4.14 -5.89 14.66
N ALA A 116 -4.69 -4.97 15.43
CA ALA A 116 -3.86 -4.01 16.15
C ALA A 116 -4.55 -3.56 17.44
N VAL A 117 -3.76 -3.33 18.49
CA VAL A 117 -4.27 -2.74 19.74
C VAL A 117 -3.87 -1.28 19.83
N GLY A 118 -4.84 -0.43 20.18
CA GLY A 118 -4.63 0.98 20.45
C GLY A 118 -4.88 1.33 21.90
N GLU A 119 -3.86 1.85 22.59
CA GLU A 119 -4.02 2.35 23.94
C GLU A 119 -3.98 3.88 24.01
N ARG A 120 -4.92 4.47 24.76
CA ARG A 120 -4.94 5.90 25.08
C ARG A 120 -3.99 6.21 26.24
N THR A 121 -2.71 6.35 25.93
CA THR A 121 -1.65 6.58 26.93
C THR A 121 -1.45 8.07 27.29
N ARG A 122 -0.90 8.34 28.48
CA ARG A 122 -0.42 9.68 28.90
C ARG A 122 1.08 9.65 29.18
N LEU A 123 1.73 10.82 29.19
CA LEU A 123 3.15 10.99 29.49
C LEU A 123 4.06 10.09 28.63
N LEU A 124 3.95 10.15 27.30
CA LEU A 124 4.74 9.33 26.35
C LEU A 124 4.67 7.81 26.61
N GLY A 125 3.54 7.30 27.09
CA GLY A 125 3.36 5.86 27.29
C GLY A 125 3.66 5.37 28.71
N ILE A 126 4.16 6.23 29.60
CA ILE A 126 4.42 5.85 31.01
C ILE A 126 3.12 5.46 31.71
N VAL A 127 2.06 6.24 31.51
CA VAL A 127 0.75 6.01 32.13
C VAL A 127 -0.20 5.41 31.10
N GLY A 128 -0.78 4.27 31.46
CA GLY A 128 -1.67 3.48 30.60
C GLY A 128 -3.09 4.04 30.61
N GLY A 129 -3.95 3.44 29.81
CA GLY A 129 -5.34 3.85 29.69
C GLY A 129 -6.19 2.80 28.99
N PRO A 130 -7.43 3.18 28.61
CA PRO A 130 -8.31 2.27 27.90
C PRO A 130 -7.73 1.84 26.55
N ARG A 131 -8.02 0.59 26.19
CA ARG A 131 -7.51 -0.13 25.02
C ARG A 131 -8.64 -0.48 24.06
N ASP A 132 -8.45 -0.14 22.80
CA ASP A 132 -9.33 -0.52 21.70
C ASP A 132 -8.61 -1.56 20.84
N LEU A 133 -9.27 -2.68 20.52
CA LEU A 133 -8.79 -3.66 19.55
C LEU A 133 -9.37 -3.33 18.18
N TYR A 134 -8.51 -3.18 17.18
CA TYR A 134 -8.86 -2.99 15.78
C TYR A 134 -8.69 -4.32 15.06
N LEU A 135 -9.75 -4.79 14.43
CA LEU A 135 -9.77 -6.05 13.70
C LEU A 135 -10.27 -5.84 12.28
N GLY A 136 -9.45 -6.20 11.30
CA GLY A 136 -9.78 -6.04 9.89
C GLY A 136 -10.94 -6.92 9.47
N LEU A 137 -11.92 -6.35 8.76
CA LEU A 137 -12.95 -7.13 8.09
C LEU A 137 -12.37 -8.17 7.12
N PRO A 138 -11.31 -7.87 6.33
CA PRO A 138 -10.69 -8.89 5.48
C PRO A 138 -10.19 -10.11 6.28
N LEU A 139 -9.73 -9.93 7.51
CA LEU A 139 -9.32 -11.03 8.37
C LEU A 139 -10.52 -11.84 8.84
N LEU A 140 -11.61 -11.18 9.23
CA LEU A 140 -12.86 -11.85 9.61
C LEU A 140 -13.49 -12.65 8.46
N GLN A 141 -13.20 -12.29 7.21
CA GLN A 141 -13.70 -13.00 6.03
C GLN A 141 -12.75 -14.11 5.54
N ALA A 142 -11.43 -13.94 5.71
CA ALA A 142 -10.43 -14.85 5.15
C ALA A 142 -9.84 -15.83 6.16
N TRP A 143 -9.89 -15.54 7.46
CA TRP A 143 -9.26 -16.36 8.50
C TRP A 143 -10.24 -17.21 9.28
N GLU A 144 -9.81 -18.44 9.54
CA GLU A 144 -10.44 -19.31 10.53
C GLU A 144 -10.34 -18.72 11.94
N PRO A 145 -11.26 -19.06 12.86
CA PRO A 145 -11.25 -18.59 14.25
C PRO A 145 -9.92 -18.82 14.97
N THR A 146 -9.18 -19.87 14.61
CA THR A 146 -7.88 -20.18 15.22
C THR A 146 -6.78 -19.18 14.82
N LEU A 147 -6.77 -18.70 13.57
CA LEU A 147 -5.83 -17.66 13.13
C LEU A 147 -6.19 -16.31 13.77
N LEU A 148 -7.48 -15.97 13.83
CA LEU A 148 -7.96 -14.78 14.54
C LEU A 148 -7.56 -14.80 16.02
N ARG A 149 -7.68 -15.96 16.69
CA ARG A 149 -7.23 -16.17 18.07
C ARG A 149 -5.72 -15.96 18.21
N ALA A 150 -4.92 -16.54 17.31
CA ALA A 150 -3.47 -16.39 17.33
C ALA A 150 -3.05 -14.92 17.14
N GLY A 151 -3.59 -14.24 16.12
CA GLY A 151 -3.30 -12.82 15.85
C GLY A 151 -3.73 -11.90 16.99
N ALA A 152 -4.95 -12.05 17.51
CA ALA A 152 -5.42 -11.25 18.65
C ALA A 152 -4.57 -11.48 19.91
N THR A 153 -4.14 -12.72 20.16
CA THR A 153 -3.29 -13.04 21.32
C THR A 153 -1.91 -12.43 21.17
N HIS A 154 -1.31 -12.51 19.98
CA HIS A 154 -0.03 -11.88 19.68
C HIS A 154 -0.07 -10.37 19.98
N GLU A 155 -1.04 -9.67 19.41
CA GLU A 155 -1.20 -8.21 19.59
C GLU A 155 -1.43 -7.82 21.05
N LEU A 156 -2.23 -8.59 21.78
CA LEU A 156 -2.47 -8.36 23.21
C LEU A 156 -1.25 -8.70 24.06
N ALA A 157 -0.42 -9.67 23.65
CA ALA A 157 0.76 -10.11 24.37
C ALA A 157 1.87 -9.04 24.43
N HIS A 158 1.88 -8.05 23.54
CA HIS A 158 2.76 -6.88 23.70
C HIS A 158 2.53 -6.11 25.01
N TYR A 159 1.32 -6.17 25.56
CA TYR A 159 0.96 -5.57 26.85
C TYR A 159 1.14 -6.54 28.02
N SER A 160 1.62 -7.75 27.77
CA SER A 160 1.80 -8.77 28.80
C SER A 160 2.95 -8.43 29.75
N PRO A 161 2.76 -8.56 31.07
CA PRO A 161 3.86 -8.47 32.02
C PRO A 161 4.72 -9.74 32.08
N ARG A 162 4.36 -10.82 31.36
CA ARG A 162 5.03 -12.13 31.44
C ARG A 162 6.51 -12.08 31.09
N LEU A 163 6.91 -11.25 30.12
CA LEU A 163 8.32 -11.07 29.76
C LEU A 163 9.07 -10.26 30.83
N SER A 164 8.43 -9.20 31.35
CA SER A 164 8.96 -8.34 32.42
C SER A 164 7.87 -7.42 32.94
N ARG A 165 7.91 -7.07 34.24
CA ARG A 165 6.99 -6.09 34.85
C ARG A 165 6.99 -4.72 34.15
N TRP A 166 8.09 -4.37 33.48
CA TRP A 166 8.26 -3.10 32.77
C TRP A 166 7.95 -3.20 31.26
N ALA A 167 7.71 -4.41 30.74
CA ALA A 167 7.44 -4.62 29.31
C ALA A 167 6.29 -3.76 28.77
N PRO A 168 5.14 -3.60 29.47
CA PRO A 168 4.06 -2.77 28.97
C PRO A 168 4.45 -1.29 28.89
N VAL A 169 5.30 -0.81 29.81
CA VAL A 169 5.80 0.60 29.78
C VAL A 169 6.78 0.78 28.63
N ALA A 170 7.71 -0.16 28.44
CA ALA A 170 8.68 -0.12 27.35
C ALA A 170 7.98 -0.10 25.98
N TYR A 171 7.00 -0.98 25.77
CA TYR A 171 6.20 -1.01 24.55
C TYR A 171 5.45 0.29 24.30
N ARG A 172 4.65 0.76 25.27
CA ARG A 172 3.92 2.04 25.15
C ARG A 172 4.88 3.21 24.85
N GLY A 173 6.05 3.20 25.48
CA GLY A 173 7.14 4.13 25.22
C GLY A 173 7.62 4.10 23.79
N ARG A 174 7.91 2.91 23.25
CA ARG A 174 8.34 2.70 21.87
C ARG A 174 7.30 3.18 20.88
N VAL A 175 6.04 2.80 21.08
CA VAL A 175 4.94 3.24 20.22
C VAL A 175 4.74 4.77 20.31
N ALA A 176 4.88 5.37 21.49
CA ALA A 176 4.83 6.84 21.63
C ALA A 176 6.03 7.53 20.95
N ALA A 177 7.23 6.99 21.10
CA ALA A 177 8.45 7.50 20.49
C ALA A 177 8.36 7.42 18.95
N GLY A 178 7.96 6.27 18.39
CA GLY A 178 7.73 6.09 16.95
C GLY A 178 6.70 7.06 16.36
N ARG A 179 5.76 7.57 17.17
CA ARG A 179 4.85 8.66 16.76
C ARG A 179 5.54 10.02 16.79
N VAL A 180 6.26 10.35 17.85
CA VAL A 180 6.81 11.71 18.04
C VAL A 180 8.03 11.96 17.16
N ILE A 181 8.92 10.98 17.02
CA ILE A 181 10.25 11.16 16.43
C ILE A 181 10.20 11.52 14.93
N PRO A 182 9.42 10.85 14.07
CA PRO A 182 9.34 11.23 12.66
C PRO A 182 8.96 12.70 12.51
N ARG A 183 8.13 13.26 13.40
CA ARG A 183 7.63 14.64 13.33
C ARG A 183 8.68 15.71 13.72
N ILE A 184 9.85 15.32 14.22
CA ILE A 184 10.91 16.24 14.66
C ILE A 184 11.67 16.80 13.46
N ASN A 185 11.42 18.08 13.13
CA ASN A 185 12.01 18.75 11.97
C ASN A 185 13.55 18.70 11.95
N ARG A 186 14.12 18.28 10.81
CA ARG A 186 15.58 18.21 10.55
C ARG A 186 16.31 19.54 10.74
N ARG A 187 15.66 20.67 10.42
CA ARG A 187 16.26 22.02 10.46
C ARG A 187 16.18 22.73 11.82
N ASN A 188 15.53 22.15 12.82
CA ASN A 188 15.51 22.72 14.18
C ASN A 188 16.74 22.25 14.98
N PRO A 189 17.56 23.14 15.56
CA PRO A 189 18.71 22.74 16.38
C PRO A 189 18.31 21.85 17.58
N ALA A 190 17.17 22.13 18.21
CA ALA A 190 16.62 21.27 19.26
C ALA A 190 16.23 19.87 18.73
N GLY A 191 15.86 19.80 17.45
CA GLY A 191 15.54 18.54 16.77
C GLY A 191 16.76 17.65 16.51
N VAL A 192 17.96 18.22 16.37
CA VAL A 192 19.20 17.44 16.20
C VAL A 192 19.47 16.59 17.44
N ALA A 193 19.47 17.22 18.62
CA ALA A 193 19.68 16.52 19.89
C ALA A 193 18.59 15.46 20.15
N LEU A 194 17.32 15.77 19.87
CA LEU A 194 16.23 14.80 20.03
C LEU A 194 16.33 13.62 19.06
N ARG A 195 16.80 13.83 17.81
CA ARG A 195 17.05 12.73 16.86
C ARG A 195 18.26 11.89 17.25
N ALA A 196 19.33 12.51 17.72
CA ALA A 196 20.49 11.79 18.25
C ALA A 196 20.08 10.90 19.43
N TYR A 197 19.29 11.47 20.36
CA TYR A 197 18.74 10.72 21.48
C TYR A 197 17.76 9.63 21.04
N ALA A 198 16.91 9.90 20.05
CA ALA A 198 16.02 8.90 19.47
C ALA A 198 16.81 7.72 18.87
N GLY A 199 17.90 7.99 18.15
CA GLY A 199 18.80 6.95 17.63
C GLY A 199 19.44 6.12 18.74
N PHE A 200 19.84 6.77 19.85
CA PHE A 200 20.31 6.08 21.06
C PHE A 200 19.20 5.21 21.68
N TYR A 201 18.01 5.76 21.89
CA TYR A 201 16.85 5.04 22.42
C TYR A 201 16.55 3.79 21.59
N ARG A 202 16.54 3.90 20.25
CA ARG A 202 16.32 2.77 19.34
C ARG A 202 17.32 1.64 19.56
N ARG A 203 18.62 1.98 19.71
CA ARG A 203 19.67 0.98 19.94
C ARG A 203 19.50 0.27 21.28
N VAL A 204 19.08 1.00 22.31
CA VAL A 204 18.82 0.45 23.65
C VAL A 204 17.57 -0.42 23.66
N ASP A 205 16.53 -0.03 22.92
CA ASP A 205 15.25 -0.73 22.88
C ASP A 205 15.22 -1.93 21.92
N ALA A 206 16.02 -1.93 20.84
CA ALA A 206 15.99 -2.99 19.83
C ALA A 206 16.12 -4.43 20.36
N PRO A 207 17.08 -4.76 21.27
CA PRO A 207 17.16 -6.13 21.82
C PRO A 207 15.92 -6.52 22.62
N PHE A 208 15.34 -5.57 23.35
CA PHE A 208 14.12 -5.78 24.12
C PHE A 208 12.90 -5.92 23.20
N SER A 209 12.81 -5.10 22.16
CA SER A 209 11.78 -5.22 21.12
C SER A 209 11.79 -6.60 20.48
N ARG A 210 12.95 -7.10 20.06
CA ARG A 210 13.07 -8.45 19.49
C ARG A 210 12.65 -9.54 20.48
N ALA A 211 13.10 -9.45 21.73
CA ALA A 211 12.70 -10.40 22.77
C ALA A 211 11.20 -10.36 23.08
N GLN A 212 10.57 -9.19 22.91
CA GLN A 212 9.14 -9.01 23.07
C GLN A 212 8.33 -9.69 21.96
N GLU A 213 8.79 -9.63 20.70
CA GLU A 213 8.16 -10.35 19.59
C GLU A 213 8.16 -11.86 19.83
N PHE A 214 9.32 -12.44 20.14
CA PHE A 214 9.40 -13.89 20.45
C PHE A 214 8.55 -14.28 21.66
N ALA A 215 8.44 -13.41 22.67
CA ALA A 215 7.59 -13.66 23.82
C ALA A 215 6.10 -13.61 23.46
N ALA A 216 5.68 -12.66 22.61
CA ALA A 216 4.32 -12.56 22.12
C ALA A 216 3.95 -13.78 21.26
N ASP A 217 4.85 -14.22 20.38
CA ASP A 217 4.70 -15.43 19.56
C ASP A 217 4.52 -16.68 20.42
N ARG A 218 5.34 -16.85 21.45
CA ARG A 218 5.21 -17.98 22.38
C ARG A 218 3.88 -17.95 23.13
N ILE A 219 3.42 -16.79 23.62
CA ILE A 219 2.13 -16.66 24.31
C ILE A 219 0.98 -16.98 23.34
N ALA A 220 1.06 -16.53 22.09
CA ALA A 220 0.08 -16.86 21.07
C ALA A 220 0.10 -18.36 20.73
N ALA A 221 1.28 -18.98 20.65
CA ALA A 221 1.44 -20.41 20.38
C ALA A 221 0.91 -21.28 21.54
N GLU A 222 1.13 -20.87 22.79
CA GLU A 222 0.55 -21.51 23.98
C GLU A 222 -1.00 -21.50 23.95
N HIS A 223 -1.61 -20.48 23.35
CA HIS A 223 -3.07 -20.31 23.34
C HIS A 223 -3.76 -20.89 22.10
N ALA A 224 -3.15 -20.73 20.92
CA ALA A 224 -3.76 -21.06 19.62
C ALA A 224 -2.99 -22.12 18.83
N GLY A 225 -1.82 -22.56 19.31
CA GLY A 225 -0.93 -23.49 18.63
C GLY A 225 0.13 -22.80 17.77
N ALA A 226 1.34 -23.38 17.72
CA ALA A 226 2.46 -22.82 16.95
C ALA A 226 2.17 -22.73 15.45
N GLU A 227 1.44 -23.70 14.89
CA GLU A 227 1.07 -23.70 13.46
C GLU A 227 0.16 -22.52 13.09
N ALA A 228 -0.78 -22.16 13.97
CA ALA A 228 -1.64 -21.01 13.77
C ALA A 228 -0.84 -19.69 13.80
N VAL A 229 0.17 -19.57 14.68
CA VAL A 229 1.04 -18.39 14.70
C VAL A 229 1.89 -18.32 13.43
N VAL A 230 2.48 -19.43 12.99
CA VAL A 230 3.23 -19.49 11.72
C VAL A 230 2.34 -19.12 10.52
N ALA A 231 1.09 -19.59 10.50
CA ALA A 231 0.12 -19.22 9.48
C ALA A 231 -0.16 -17.71 9.51
N VAL A 232 -0.40 -17.11 10.68
CA VAL A 232 -0.61 -15.66 10.83
C VAL A 232 0.60 -14.86 10.33
N LEU A 233 1.82 -15.29 10.66
CA LEU A 233 3.06 -14.61 10.25
C LEU A 233 3.23 -14.56 8.72
N ARG A 234 2.75 -15.57 8.00
CA ARG A 234 2.79 -15.63 6.53
C ARG A 234 1.59 -14.95 5.88
N ASP A 235 0.41 -15.16 6.44
CA ASP A 235 -0.85 -14.81 5.80
C ASP A 235 -1.23 -13.34 6.00
N LEU A 236 -0.96 -12.75 7.16
CA LEU A 236 -1.25 -11.35 7.44
C LEU A 236 -0.56 -10.37 6.45
N PRO A 237 0.78 -10.44 6.25
CA PRO A 237 1.43 -9.56 5.29
C PRO A 237 0.99 -9.84 3.84
N ALA A 238 0.71 -11.10 3.49
CA ALA A 238 0.22 -11.48 2.16
C ALA A 238 -1.16 -10.89 1.87
N LEU A 239 -2.10 -11.02 2.81
CA LEU A 239 -3.45 -10.47 2.71
C LEU A 239 -3.44 -8.94 2.69
N ALA A 240 -2.61 -8.30 3.52
CA ALA A 240 -2.42 -6.85 3.47
C ALA A 240 -1.79 -6.39 2.14
N GLY A 241 -0.87 -7.18 1.56
CA GLY A 241 -0.31 -6.94 0.23
C GLY A 241 -1.36 -7.03 -0.87
N MET A 242 -2.15 -8.10 -0.87
CA MET A 242 -3.22 -8.32 -1.84
C MET A 242 -4.31 -7.25 -1.74
N GLN A 243 -4.64 -6.79 -0.52
CA GLN A 243 -5.59 -5.69 -0.34
C GLN A 243 -5.06 -4.38 -0.94
N ARG A 244 -3.77 -4.07 -0.79
CA ARG A 244 -3.17 -2.88 -1.43
C ARG A 244 -3.25 -2.97 -2.95
N LEU A 245 -2.96 -4.15 -3.51
CA LEU A 245 -3.11 -4.42 -4.94
C LEU A 245 -4.57 -4.23 -5.38
N PHE A 246 -5.52 -4.83 -4.66
CA PHE A 246 -6.96 -4.69 -4.93
C PHE A 246 -7.39 -3.22 -4.98
N HIS A 247 -6.97 -2.42 -4.00
CA HIS A 247 -7.30 -1.01 -4.01
C HIS A 247 -6.65 -0.25 -5.16
N ALA A 248 -5.39 -0.55 -5.48
CA ALA A 248 -4.66 0.13 -6.55
C ALA A 248 -5.20 -0.20 -7.95
N GLU A 249 -5.47 -1.48 -8.22
CA GLU A 249 -5.83 -1.97 -9.56
C GLU A 249 -7.33 -1.94 -9.83
N TYR A 250 -8.17 -2.13 -8.80
CA TYR A 250 -9.61 -2.30 -8.99
C TYR A 250 -10.38 -1.09 -8.47
N VAL A 251 -10.18 -0.70 -7.21
CA VAL A 251 -10.98 0.38 -6.59
C VAL A 251 -10.58 1.77 -7.08
N ALA A 252 -9.27 2.05 -7.19
CA ALA A 252 -8.80 3.39 -7.50
C ALA A 252 -9.27 3.92 -8.86
N PRO A 253 -9.23 3.16 -9.97
CA PRO A 253 -9.66 3.66 -11.28
C PRO A 253 -11.13 4.10 -11.30
N GLY A 254 -12.04 3.28 -10.77
CA GLY A 254 -13.47 3.63 -10.74
C GLY A 254 -13.78 4.75 -9.75
N TRP A 255 -13.06 4.82 -8.62
CA TRP A 255 -13.17 5.93 -7.69
C TRP A 255 -12.82 7.28 -8.33
N GLN A 256 -11.80 7.30 -9.18
CA GLN A 256 -11.39 8.49 -9.94
C GLN A 256 -12.36 8.83 -11.06
N ALA A 257 -13.13 7.86 -11.55
CA ALA A 257 -14.21 8.06 -12.51
C ALA A 257 -15.53 8.52 -11.83
N GLY A 258 -15.51 8.83 -10.53
CA GLY A 258 -16.70 9.25 -9.80
C GLY A 258 -17.65 8.10 -9.45
N LEU A 259 -17.13 6.89 -9.33
CA LEU A 259 -17.91 5.67 -9.05
C LEU A 259 -17.50 5.04 -7.72
N VAL A 260 -18.39 4.25 -7.14
CA VAL A 260 -18.06 3.36 -6.00
C VAL A 260 -18.78 2.02 -6.23
N PRO A 261 -18.12 0.87 -6.00
CA PRO A 261 -18.81 -0.41 -6.16
C PRO A 261 -19.80 -0.61 -5.01
N ASP A 262 -20.88 -1.31 -5.28
CA ASP A 262 -21.94 -1.66 -4.32
C ASP A 262 -21.45 -2.53 -3.15
N ASP A 263 -20.41 -3.35 -3.36
CA ASP A 263 -19.81 -4.22 -2.35
C ASP A 263 -18.27 -4.30 -2.48
N VAL A 264 -17.56 -3.31 -1.94
CA VAL A 264 -16.09 -3.21 -1.93
C VAL A 264 -15.45 -4.48 -1.37
N PHE A 265 -15.97 -5.00 -0.25
CA PHE A 265 -15.38 -6.14 0.45
C PHE A 265 -15.69 -7.47 -0.25
N GLY A 266 -16.85 -7.61 -0.88
CA GLY A 266 -17.12 -8.75 -1.76
C GLY A 266 -16.20 -8.78 -2.99
N GLY A 267 -15.83 -7.61 -3.53
CA GLY A 267 -14.81 -7.50 -4.58
C GLY A 267 -13.45 -8.04 -4.15
N LEU A 268 -13.01 -7.70 -2.92
CA LEU A 268 -11.76 -8.24 -2.35
C LEU A 268 -11.80 -9.78 -2.28
N LEU A 269 -12.92 -10.37 -1.87
CA LEU A 269 -13.07 -11.83 -1.83
C LEU A 269 -12.97 -12.48 -3.21
N ARG A 270 -13.53 -11.84 -4.25
CA ARG A 270 -13.38 -12.31 -5.64
C ARG A 270 -11.91 -12.28 -6.08
N VAL A 271 -11.18 -11.22 -5.76
CA VAL A 271 -9.73 -11.13 -6.05
C VAL A 271 -8.95 -12.22 -5.31
N LEU A 272 -9.21 -12.43 -4.02
CA LEU A 272 -8.53 -13.46 -3.23
C LEU A 272 -8.80 -14.87 -3.78
N ALA A 273 -10.03 -15.15 -4.21
CA ALA A 273 -10.39 -16.42 -4.84
C ALA A 273 -9.70 -16.60 -6.20
N ALA A 274 -9.65 -15.54 -7.00
CA ALA A 274 -9.08 -15.58 -8.35
C ALA A 274 -7.54 -15.64 -8.35
N ARG A 275 -6.88 -14.90 -7.45
CA ARG A 275 -5.41 -14.74 -7.39
C ARG A 275 -4.76 -15.61 -6.32
N SER A 276 -5.23 -16.84 -6.15
CA SER A 276 -4.73 -17.78 -5.14
C SER A 276 -3.24 -18.12 -5.30
N ALA A 277 -2.72 -18.13 -6.53
CA ALA A 277 -1.30 -18.36 -6.82
C ALA A 277 -0.41 -17.19 -6.36
N GLU A 278 -0.78 -15.95 -6.69
CA GLU A 278 -0.08 -14.74 -6.22
C GLU A 278 -0.10 -14.64 -4.70
N MET A 279 -1.23 -14.99 -4.10
CA MET A 279 -1.40 -15.08 -2.65
C MET A 279 -0.45 -16.11 -2.02
N ALA A 280 -0.32 -17.30 -2.62
CA ALA A 280 0.65 -18.31 -2.18
C ALA A 280 2.11 -17.83 -2.32
N GLN A 281 2.43 -17.08 -3.38
CA GLN A 281 3.75 -16.46 -3.56
C GLN A 281 4.04 -15.44 -2.47
N LEU A 282 3.10 -14.53 -2.17
CA LEU A 282 3.26 -13.50 -1.13
C LEU A 282 3.48 -14.11 0.26
N ARG A 283 2.83 -15.23 0.59
CA ARG A 283 3.05 -15.95 1.87
C ARG A 283 4.49 -16.48 2.03
N GLY A 284 5.20 -16.70 0.93
CA GLY A 284 6.59 -17.16 0.91
C GLY A 284 7.62 -16.04 0.97
N GLN A 285 7.19 -14.78 0.87
CA GLN A 285 8.08 -13.62 0.84
C GLN A 285 8.26 -13.02 2.23
N GLU A 286 9.48 -12.55 2.51
CA GLU A 286 9.75 -11.74 3.68
C GLU A 286 9.14 -10.34 3.47
N PRO A 287 8.31 -9.84 4.40
CA PRO A 287 7.72 -8.52 4.25
C PRO A 287 8.80 -7.43 4.35
N GLU A 288 8.69 -6.41 3.49
CA GLU A 288 9.52 -5.22 3.58
C GLU A 288 9.33 -4.50 4.94
N PRO A 289 10.42 -4.03 5.58
CA PRO A 289 10.31 -3.31 6.85
C PRO A 289 9.41 -2.07 6.71
N ALA A 290 8.50 -1.86 7.66
CA ALA A 290 7.56 -0.73 7.66
C ALA A 290 8.24 0.66 7.86
N GLY A 291 9.56 0.69 8.00
CA GLY A 291 10.40 1.88 8.01
C GLY A 291 11.59 1.78 8.96
N PRO A 292 12.36 2.86 9.16
CA PRO A 292 13.58 2.84 9.99
C PRO A 292 13.35 2.54 11.49
N TRP A 293 12.10 2.53 11.94
CA TRP A 293 11.70 2.21 13.32
C TRP A 293 11.17 0.79 13.47
N ASP A 294 11.09 0.06 12.36
CA ASP A 294 10.77 -1.35 12.37
C ASP A 294 12.02 -2.15 12.79
N THR A 295 12.05 -2.55 14.06
CA THR A 295 13.14 -3.36 14.64
C THR A 295 12.66 -4.78 14.95
N HIS A 296 11.62 -5.25 14.27
CA HIS A 296 11.10 -6.60 14.46
C HIS A 296 12.13 -7.62 13.92
N PRO A 297 12.24 -8.80 14.55
CA PRO A 297 12.96 -9.93 13.97
C PRO A 297 12.33 -10.31 12.62
N LEU A 298 13.14 -10.90 11.73
CA LEU A 298 12.64 -11.43 10.46
C LEU A 298 11.58 -12.52 10.72
N VAL A 299 10.60 -12.63 9.83
CA VAL A 299 9.56 -13.67 9.88
C VAL A 299 10.20 -15.06 9.92
N GLY A 300 11.23 -15.29 9.12
CA GLY A 300 12.00 -16.54 9.15
C GLY A 300 12.60 -16.88 10.53
N GLU A 301 13.14 -15.89 11.25
CA GLU A 301 13.68 -16.09 12.61
C GLU A 301 12.57 -16.46 13.61
N ARG A 302 11.41 -15.80 13.51
CA ARG A 302 10.25 -16.05 14.38
C ARG A 302 9.65 -17.44 14.15
N ILE A 303 9.55 -17.85 12.89
CA ILE A 303 9.09 -19.20 12.53
C ILE A 303 10.05 -20.26 13.08
N ALA A 304 11.36 -20.07 12.92
CA ALA A 304 12.35 -21.01 13.44
C ALA A 304 12.30 -21.16 14.97
N GLU A 305 12.01 -20.09 15.72
CA GLU A 305 11.80 -20.19 17.18
C GLU A 305 10.50 -20.91 17.55
N LEU A 306 9.43 -20.71 16.78
CA LEU A 306 8.14 -21.39 16.98
C LEU A 306 8.23 -22.89 16.68
N GLU A 307 9.01 -23.28 15.68
CA GLU A 307 9.22 -24.70 15.33
C GLU A 307 9.93 -25.47 16.45
N LYS A 308 10.78 -24.82 17.25
CA LYS A 308 11.40 -25.42 18.45
C LYS A 308 10.39 -25.73 19.56
N LEU A 309 9.21 -25.10 19.53
CA LEU A 309 8.15 -25.34 20.51
C LEU A 309 7.25 -26.51 20.11
N LYS A 310 7.35 -27.04 18.88
CA LYS A 310 6.65 -28.28 18.53
C LYS A 310 7.21 -29.39 19.43
N PRO A 311 6.37 -30.14 20.14
CA PRO A 311 6.83 -31.37 20.77
C PRO A 311 7.45 -32.23 19.66
N ALA A 312 8.63 -32.81 19.93
CA ALA A 312 9.15 -33.87 19.07
C ALA A 312 8.00 -34.85 18.88
N ALA A 313 7.61 -35.10 17.62
CA ALA A 313 6.60 -36.11 17.32
C ALA A 313 6.94 -37.33 18.16
N GLU A 314 5.96 -37.89 18.87
CA GLU A 314 6.12 -39.21 19.48
C GLU A 314 6.61 -40.14 18.37
N THR A 315 7.91 -40.38 18.36
CA THR A 315 8.48 -41.53 17.71
C THR A 315 7.84 -42.70 18.41
N THR A 316 6.77 -43.23 17.82
CA THR A 316 6.34 -44.60 18.04
C THR A 316 7.63 -45.42 18.09
N PRO A 317 7.92 -46.14 19.18
CA PRO A 317 9.08 -47.01 19.21
C PRO A 317 8.93 -47.98 18.05
N GLU A 318 9.92 -47.97 17.17
CA GLU A 318 10.14 -49.04 16.21
C GLU A 318 10.08 -50.38 16.98
N PRO A 319 9.36 -51.40 16.50
CA PRO A 319 9.25 -52.65 17.24
C PRO A 319 10.65 -53.26 17.38
N GLU A 320 11.06 -53.52 18.61
CA GLU A 320 12.33 -54.20 18.92
C GLU A 320 12.47 -55.46 18.05
N PRO A 321 13.62 -55.67 17.38
CA PRO A 321 13.87 -56.92 16.68
C PRO A 321 14.02 -58.05 17.71
N ALA A 322 13.29 -59.14 17.49
CA ALA A 322 13.38 -60.36 18.28
C ALA A 322 14.82 -60.93 18.29
N PRO A 323 15.26 -61.59 19.38
CA PRO A 323 16.63 -62.03 19.53
C PRO A 323 16.97 -63.19 18.60
N ASP A 324 17.99 -62.98 17.76
CA ASP A 324 18.53 -63.99 16.86
C ASP A 324 19.29 -65.06 17.64
N LYS A 325 18.83 -66.30 17.53
CA LYS A 325 19.54 -67.50 18.02
C LYS A 325 20.06 -68.25 16.80
N ASN A 326 21.37 -68.23 16.62
CA ASN A 326 22.24 -69.40 16.40
C ASN A 326 23.44 -69.03 15.53
N ASP A 327 24.59 -68.92 16.18
CA ASP A 327 25.87 -69.29 15.59
C ASP A 327 25.94 -70.82 15.56
N GLU A 328 26.06 -71.43 14.38
CA GLU A 328 27.07 -72.46 14.13
C GLU A 328 27.26 -72.78 12.65
N ALA A 329 28.48 -73.21 12.35
CA ALA A 329 29.15 -73.24 11.07
C ALA A 329 28.65 -74.30 10.05
N ALA A 330 28.99 -74.02 8.78
CA ALA A 330 28.99 -74.87 7.58
C ALA A 330 29.66 -76.27 7.81
N PRO A 331 29.53 -77.32 6.93
CA PRO A 331 29.63 -77.18 5.46
C PRO A 331 28.96 -78.23 4.51
N ALA A 332 28.93 -77.84 3.21
CA ALA A 332 29.16 -78.60 1.96
C ALA A 332 28.41 -79.92 1.64
N THR A 333 27.72 -79.98 0.47
CA THR A 333 28.21 -80.57 -0.81
C THR A 333 27.10 -80.74 -1.87
N LYS A 334 27.46 -80.42 -3.13
CA LYS A 334 27.06 -80.95 -4.46
C LYS A 334 25.73 -81.70 -4.66
N ASP A 335 24.95 -81.31 -5.68
CA ASP A 335 24.92 -81.95 -7.01
C ASP A 335 23.90 -81.27 -7.97
N GLU A 336 24.29 -81.17 -9.24
CA GLU A 336 23.52 -80.80 -10.45
C GLU A 336 22.53 -81.92 -10.88
N PRO A 337 21.71 -81.84 -11.97
CA PRO A 337 21.33 -80.71 -12.83
C PRO A 337 19.81 -80.66 -13.25
N ALA A 338 19.41 -79.53 -13.86
CA ALA A 338 18.58 -79.27 -15.08
C ALA A 338 17.39 -80.19 -15.49
N PRO A 339 16.38 -79.75 -16.30
CA PRO A 339 16.49 -78.71 -17.36
C PRO A 339 15.26 -77.78 -17.58
N ALA A 340 15.47 -76.63 -18.25
CA ALA A 340 14.89 -76.19 -19.55
C ALA A 340 13.35 -75.95 -19.57
N THR A 341 12.76 -74.91 -20.18
CA THR A 341 13.21 -73.92 -21.18
C THR A 341 12.05 -72.90 -21.39
N LYS A 342 12.43 -71.62 -21.51
CA LYS A 342 12.07 -70.66 -22.59
C LYS A 342 10.71 -69.94 -22.69
N ASP A 343 10.91 -68.72 -23.19
CA ASP A 343 10.10 -67.87 -24.09
C ASP A 343 9.22 -66.73 -23.50
N GLU A 344 9.76 -65.51 -23.60
CA GLU A 344 9.05 -64.27 -23.98
C GLU A 344 8.27 -64.45 -25.31
N PRO A 345 7.26 -63.61 -25.69
CA PRO A 345 7.26 -62.14 -25.57
C PRO A 345 5.89 -61.45 -25.29
N ALA A 346 5.94 -60.13 -25.15
CA ALA A 346 4.83 -59.14 -25.20
C ALA A 346 4.01 -59.21 -26.54
N PRO A 347 2.83 -58.54 -26.76
CA PRO A 347 2.48 -57.18 -26.30
C PRO A 347 0.98 -56.84 -26.03
N ALA A 348 0.78 -55.62 -25.49
CA ALA A 348 -0.32 -54.65 -25.61
C ALA A 348 -1.76 -55.10 -25.97
N THR A 349 -2.75 -54.69 -25.17
CA THR A 349 -3.81 -53.71 -25.54
C THR A 349 -4.76 -53.43 -24.37
N LYS A 350 -5.38 -52.24 -24.42
CA LYS A 350 -6.33 -51.65 -23.47
C LYS A 350 -7.59 -52.50 -23.30
N ASP A 351 -8.16 -52.52 -22.10
CA ASP A 351 -9.61 -52.48 -21.89
C ASP A 351 -9.96 -51.90 -20.50
N GLU A 352 -10.90 -50.96 -20.51
CA GLU A 352 -11.56 -50.38 -19.34
C GLU A 352 -12.57 -51.38 -18.76
N ALA A 353 -12.62 -51.56 -17.43
CA ALA A 353 -13.85 -51.74 -16.64
C ALA A 353 -13.53 -51.97 -15.14
N THR A 354 -13.88 -51.00 -14.30
CA THR A 354 -14.19 -51.14 -12.86
C THR A 354 -15.46 -52.03 -12.72
N PRO A 355 -15.73 -52.84 -11.66
CA PRO A 355 -15.58 -52.47 -10.24
C PRO A 355 -15.21 -53.58 -9.22
N GLY A 356 -14.37 -53.23 -8.24
CA GLY A 356 -13.99 -54.08 -7.10
C GLY A 356 -14.02 -53.29 -5.80
N LYS A 357 -15.05 -53.57 -5.00
CA LYS A 357 -15.53 -52.93 -3.78
C LYS A 357 -14.60 -53.13 -2.56
N LYS A 358 -14.36 -52.01 -1.84
CA LYS A 358 -14.21 -51.82 -0.38
C LYS A 358 -13.02 -52.46 0.35
N ASP A 359 -12.13 -51.58 0.83
CA ASP A 359 -11.64 -51.63 2.21
C ASP A 359 -11.94 -50.29 2.90
N GLU A 360 -12.48 -50.37 4.12
CA GLU A 360 -12.96 -49.28 4.95
C GLU A 360 -11.82 -48.36 5.39
N ALA A 361 -11.83 -47.11 4.92
CA ALA A 361 -11.16 -46.02 5.58
C ALA A 361 -12.12 -45.38 6.60
N THR A 362 -11.65 -45.29 7.84
CA THR A 362 -12.27 -44.51 8.93
C THR A 362 -12.70 -43.13 8.41
N PRO A 363 -13.96 -42.68 8.63
CA PRO A 363 -14.38 -41.38 8.14
C PRO A 363 -13.57 -40.29 8.84
N ALA A 364 -12.97 -39.39 8.04
CA ALA A 364 -12.58 -38.08 8.50
C ALA A 364 -13.79 -37.45 9.21
N LYS A 365 -13.57 -36.90 10.40
CA LYS A 365 -14.61 -36.14 11.11
C LYS A 365 -15.18 -35.10 10.16
N GLU A 366 -16.47 -35.22 9.89
CA GLU A 366 -17.28 -34.22 9.22
C GLU A 366 -17.08 -32.88 9.92
N ASP A 367 -16.85 -31.83 9.13
CA ASP A 367 -16.75 -30.44 9.57
C ASP A 367 -18.02 -30.06 10.35
N GLU A 368 -17.93 -30.02 11.68
CA GLU A 368 -18.95 -29.35 12.47
C GLU A 368 -19.04 -27.87 12.03
N PRO A 369 -20.24 -27.32 11.80
CA PRO A 369 -20.39 -25.95 11.35
C PRO A 369 -19.72 -25.01 12.36
N HIS A 370 -18.63 -24.36 11.94
CA HIS A 370 -17.92 -23.43 12.78
C HIS A 370 -18.88 -22.32 13.23
N PRO A 371 -18.98 -22.07 14.54
CA PRO A 371 -19.94 -21.12 15.04
C PRO A 371 -19.63 -19.72 14.50
N GLU A 372 -20.61 -19.10 13.82
CA GLU A 372 -20.49 -17.76 13.24
C GLU A 372 -19.99 -16.76 14.30
N LEU A 373 -18.77 -16.25 14.13
CA LEU A 373 -18.12 -15.35 15.10
C LEU A 373 -18.81 -13.99 15.18
N VAL A 374 -19.25 -13.48 14.02
CA VAL A 374 -19.97 -12.22 13.86
C VAL A 374 -21.29 -12.53 13.16
N PRO A 375 -22.43 -12.43 13.85
CA PRO A 375 -23.73 -12.57 13.24
C PRO A 375 -23.92 -11.56 12.09
N ASP A 376 -24.30 -12.04 10.90
CA ASP A 376 -24.54 -11.20 9.70
C ASP A 376 -23.31 -10.33 9.34
N LEU A 377 -22.17 -11.00 9.15
CA LEU A 377 -20.94 -10.39 8.66
C LEU A 377 -21.14 -9.54 7.37
N PRO A 378 -21.99 -9.92 6.40
CA PRO A 378 -22.28 -9.08 5.22
C PRO A 378 -22.89 -7.72 5.59
N ARG A 379 -23.78 -7.65 6.59
CA ARG A 379 -24.32 -6.37 7.07
C ARG A 379 -23.27 -5.51 7.75
N LEU A 380 -22.37 -6.12 8.53
CA LEU A 380 -21.22 -5.40 9.10
C LEU A 380 -20.33 -4.84 7.98
N GLY A 381 -20.11 -5.61 6.91
CA GLY A 381 -19.38 -5.17 5.72
C GLY A 381 -19.98 -3.94 5.05
N ARG A 382 -21.29 -3.93 4.82
CA ARG A 382 -22.00 -2.75 4.28
C ARG A 382 -21.88 -1.53 5.20
N ALA A 383 -22.10 -1.71 6.50
CA ALA A 383 -21.96 -0.62 7.47
C ALA A 383 -20.53 -0.07 7.53
N LEU A 384 -19.52 -0.94 7.36
CA LEU A 384 -18.13 -0.52 7.29
C LEU A 384 -17.84 0.24 5.99
N GLN A 385 -18.39 -0.22 4.86
CA GLN A 385 -18.25 0.46 3.57
C GLN A 385 -18.78 1.89 3.62
N ASP A 386 -19.93 2.11 4.27
CA ASP A 386 -20.52 3.46 4.40
C ASP A 386 -19.59 4.45 5.13
N VAL A 387 -18.72 3.94 6.02
CA VAL A 387 -17.79 4.77 6.82
C VAL A 387 -16.40 4.84 6.22
N ALA A 388 -15.93 3.75 5.60
CA ALA A 388 -14.59 3.64 5.02
C ALA A 388 -14.51 4.08 3.56
N TYR A 389 -15.59 3.89 2.79
CA TYR A 389 -15.73 4.22 1.37
C TYR A 389 -17.05 4.98 1.12
N PRO A 390 -17.25 6.15 1.75
CA PRO A 390 -18.47 6.91 1.58
C PRO A 390 -18.63 7.34 0.11
N ALA A 391 -19.83 7.15 -0.46
CA ALA A 391 -20.10 7.49 -1.86
C ALA A 391 -19.77 8.97 -2.16
N GLY A 392 -20.19 9.90 -1.29
CA GLY A 392 -19.76 11.29 -1.32
C GLY A 392 -19.88 11.94 -2.71
N GLY A 393 -21.05 11.79 -3.35
CA GLY A 393 -21.31 12.28 -4.72
C GLY A 393 -21.16 11.26 -5.83
N ARG A 394 -20.45 10.17 -5.56
CA ARG A 394 -20.19 9.11 -6.53
C ARG A 394 -21.42 8.25 -6.79
N THR A 395 -21.50 7.75 -8.01
CA THR A 395 -22.54 6.78 -8.40
C THR A 395 -22.17 5.40 -7.86
N VAL A 396 -23.08 4.81 -7.09
CA VAL A 396 -22.96 3.42 -6.64
C VAL A 396 -23.37 2.51 -7.78
N VAL A 397 -22.51 1.59 -8.19
CA VAL A 397 -22.72 0.69 -9.33
C VAL A 397 -22.30 -0.74 -8.99
N SER A 398 -22.77 -1.71 -9.76
CA SER A 398 -22.30 -3.10 -9.63
C SER A 398 -20.82 -3.22 -10.00
N TRP A 399 -20.14 -4.28 -9.58
CA TRP A 399 -18.73 -4.49 -9.95
C TRP A 399 -18.47 -4.57 -11.46
N ASP A 400 -19.36 -5.23 -12.22
CA ASP A 400 -19.22 -5.36 -13.67
C ASP A 400 -19.30 -4.00 -14.36
N GLU A 401 -20.26 -3.18 -13.93
CA GLU A 401 -20.43 -1.81 -14.41
C GLU A 401 -19.29 -0.90 -13.93
N PHE A 402 -18.90 -1.00 -12.67
CA PHE A 402 -17.80 -0.25 -12.06
C PHE A 402 -16.50 -0.40 -12.86
N LEU A 403 -16.11 -1.65 -13.15
CA LEU A 403 -14.88 -1.95 -13.88
C LEU A 403 -14.99 -1.56 -15.35
N SER A 404 -16.14 -1.77 -15.97
CA SER A 404 -16.38 -1.37 -17.35
C SER A 404 -16.26 0.14 -17.53
N LEU A 405 -16.96 0.92 -16.71
CA LEU A 405 -16.93 2.37 -16.76
C LEU A 405 -15.56 2.93 -16.38
N ALA A 406 -14.90 2.36 -15.36
CA ALA A 406 -13.56 2.78 -14.95
C ALA A 406 -12.53 2.62 -16.08
N ARG A 407 -12.58 1.48 -16.79
CA ARG A 407 -11.67 1.19 -17.91
C ARG A 407 -11.96 2.05 -19.14
N THR A 408 -13.23 2.24 -19.47
CA THR A 408 -13.62 3.17 -20.54
C THR A 408 -13.11 4.58 -20.23
N ALA A 409 -13.31 5.08 -19.00
CA ALA A 409 -12.82 6.40 -18.61
C ALA A 409 -11.28 6.52 -18.64
N GLU A 410 -10.55 5.43 -18.36
CA GLU A 410 -9.09 5.37 -18.51
C GLU A 410 -8.66 5.45 -19.97
N MET A 411 -9.27 4.64 -20.85
CA MET A 411 -9.03 4.71 -22.29
C MET A 411 -9.37 6.08 -22.87
N GLU A 412 -10.44 6.73 -22.40
CA GLU A 412 -10.82 8.07 -22.86
C GLU A 412 -9.77 9.13 -22.50
N ARG A 413 -9.18 9.07 -21.31
CA ARG A 413 -8.06 9.96 -20.93
C ARG A 413 -6.83 9.72 -21.78
N GLU A 414 -6.49 8.46 -22.03
CA GLU A 414 -5.37 8.10 -22.90
C GLU A 414 -5.59 8.60 -24.33
N ALA A 415 -6.80 8.43 -24.84
CA ALA A 415 -7.20 8.93 -26.15
C ALA A 415 -7.14 10.45 -26.23
N GLU A 416 -7.63 11.17 -25.23
CA GLU A 416 -7.56 12.63 -25.18
C GLU A 416 -6.10 13.12 -25.21
N ALA A 417 -5.22 12.51 -24.41
CA ALA A 417 -3.79 12.83 -24.39
C ALA A 417 -3.11 12.55 -25.74
N ALA A 418 -3.45 11.42 -26.37
CA ALA A 418 -2.95 11.05 -27.68
C ALA A 418 -3.44 12.02 -28.77
N LEU A 419 -4.74 12.33 -28.80
CA LEU A 419 -5.36 13.27 -29.74
C LEU A 419 -4.80 14.69 -29.59
N ALA A 420 -4.55 15.17 -28.38
CA ALA A 420 -3.89 16.46 -28.14
C ALA A 420 -2.44 16.49 -28.67
N THR A 421 -1.74 15.35 -28.62
CA THR A 421 -0.38 15.22 -29.14
C THR A 421 -0.36 15.15 -30.66
N VAL A 422 -1.26 14.36 -31.25
CA VAL A 422 -1.44 14.27 -32.71
C VAL A 422 -1.91 15.60 -33.29
N SER A 423 -2.83 16.32 -32.64
CA SER A 423 -3.31 17.62 -33.11
C SER A 423 -2.18 18.64 -33.25
N ARG A 424 -1.24 18.65 -32.30
CA ARG A 424 -0.07 19.54 -32.33
C ARG A 424 0.87 19.19 -33.48
N ALA A 425 1.14 17.90 -33.71
CA ALA A 425 2.03 17.45 -34.79
C ALA A 425 1.38 17.60 -36.18
N ALA A 426 0.08 17.32 -36.29
CA ALA A 426 -0.65 17.43 -37.56
C ALA A 426 -0.95 18.89 -37.98
N GLY A 427 -0.78 19.85 -37.05
CA GLY A 427 -1.09 21.26 -37.27
C GLY A 427 -2.59 21.56 -37.45
N SER A 428 -3.46 20.61 -37.11
CA SER A 428 -4.92 20.71 -37.22
C SER A 428 -5.59 20.06 -36.02
N GLU A 429 -6.75 20.56 -35.61
CA GLU A 429 -7.51 20.01 -34.48
C GLU A 429 -8.06 18.62 -34.81
N VAL A 430 -7.71 17.62 -33.99
CA VAL A 430 -8.16 16.23 -34.10
C VAL A 430 -8.90 15.86 -32.82
N THR A 431 -10.21 15.68 -32.92
CA THR A 431 -11.08 15.50 -31.74
C THR A 431 -11.62 14.08 -31.59
N GLY A 432 -11.41 13.19 -32.56
CA GLY A 432 -12.00 11.87 -32.52
C GLY A 432 -11.53 10.89 -33.60
N PRO A 433 -12.11 9.68 -33.60
CA PRO A 433 -11.68 8.56 -34.43
C PRO A 433 -11.87 8.83 -35.94
N ALA A 434 -12.93 9.56 -36.33
CA ALA A 434 -13.19 9.91 -37.72
C ALA A 434 -12.04 10.75 -38.32
N GLN A 435 -11.57 11.77 -37.59
CA GLN A 435 -10.48 12.64 -38.04
C GLN A 435 -9.12 11.92 -38.04
N VAL A 436 -8.88 11.00 -37.09
CA VAL A 436 -7.67 10.17 -37.10
C VAL A 436 -7.64 9.27 -38.34
N LEU A 437 -8.77 8.66 -38.71
CA LEU A 437 -8.86 7.88 -39.94
C LEU A 437 -8.69 8.76 -41.19
N GLU A 438 -9.17 10.00 -41.17
CA GLU A 438 -8.96 10.94 -42.29
C GLU A 438 -7.47 11.27 -42.46
N LEU A 439 -6.77 11.56 -41.37
CA LEU A 439 -5.32 11.73 -41.40
C LEU A 439 -4.57 10.49 -41.90
N ALA A 440 -5.07 9.29 -41.57
CA ALA A 440 -4.50 8.04 -42.07
C ALA A 440 -4.71 7.88 -43.59
N ALA A 441 -5.90 8.15 -44.09
CA ALA A 441 -6.23 8.11 -45.53
C ALA A 441 -5.39 9.11 -46.34
N ASP A 442 -5.12 10.28 -45.79
CA ASP A 442 -4.27 11.31 -46.43
C ASP A 442 -2.76 11.00 -46.31
N GLY A 443 -2.37 9.96 -45.58
CA GLY A 443 -0.98 9.67 -45.23
C GLY A 443 -0.36 10.65 -44.22
N ARG A 444 -1.10 11.67 -43.80
CA ARG A 444 -0.67 12.72 -42.86
C ARG A 444 -0.44 12.18 -41.45
N LEU A 445 -1.14 11.12 -41.05
CA LEU A 445 -0.93 10.48 -39.75
C LEU A 445 0.50 9.93 -39.61
N ARG A 446 1.04 9.35 -40.70
CA ARG A 446 2.41 8.84 -40.74
C ARG A 446 3.43 9.97 -40.63
N THR A 447 3.20 11.08 -41.32
CA THR A 447 4.05 12.28 -41.20
C THR A 447 4.03 12.83 -39.77
N ALA A 448 2.85 12.96 -39.15
CA ALA A 448 2.73 13.43 -37.77
C ALA A 448 3.43 12.48 -36.78
N ALA A 449 3.32 11.16 -36.97
CA ALA A 449 4.00 10.18 -36.13
C ALA A 449 5.55 10.26 -36.27
N GLN A 450 6.08 10.46 -37.48
CA GLN A 450 7.52 10.65 -37.71
C GLN A 450 8.05 11.92 -37.02
N GLU A 451 7.26 12.99 -37.00
CA GLU A 451 7.62 14.22 -36.30
C GLU A 451 7.61 14.05 -34.78
N LEU A 452 6.63 13.32 -34.24
CA LEU A 452 6.54 13.02 -32.81
C LEU A 452 7.66 12.08 -32.33
N PHE A 453 8.11 11.17 -33.19
CA PHE A 453 9.08 10.14 -32.86
C PHE A 453 10.24 10.08 -33.87
N PRO A 454 11.09 11.13 -33.95
CA PRO A 454 12.12 11.26 -34.99
C PRO A 454 13.25 10.22 -34.90
N GLY A 455 13.33 9.45 -33.81
CA GLY A 455 14.31 8.39 -33.59
C GLY A 455 13.79 6.96 -33.84
N ASN A 456 12.51 6.79 -34.14
CA ASN A 456 11.90 5.47 -34.36
C ASN A 456 12.18 4.97 -35.79
N SER A 457 12.25 3.64 -35.95
CA SER A 457 12.25 3.02 -37.27
C SER A 457 10.89 3.20 -37.97
N PRO A 458 10.80 3.00 -39.31
CA PRO A 458 9.52 2.99 -40.01
C PRO A 458 8.52 1.98 -39.45
N GLU A 459 9.00 0.80 -39.05
CA GLU A 459 8.20 -0.27 -38.43
C GLU A 459 7.68 0.18 -37.06
N GLU A 460 8.57 0.71 -36.19
CA GLU A 460 8.17 1.21 -34.87
C GLU A 460 7.18 2.37 -34.97
N THR A 461 7.34 3.26 -35.95
CA THR A 461 6.39 4.35 -36.21
C THR A 461 5.03 3.82 -36.64
N THR A 462 5.02 2.78 -37.48
CA THR A 462 3.79 2.12 -37.94
C THR A 462 3.07 1.44 -36.78
N GLU A 463 3.79 0.75 -35.90
CA GLU A 463 3.22 0.16 -34.68
C GLU A 463 2.57 1.24 -33.78
N ARG A 464 3.22 2.40 -33.58
CA ARG A 464 2.59 3.51 -32.83
C ARG A 464 1.32 4.04 -33.47
N MET A 465 1.25 4.07 -34.80
CA MET A 465 0.03 4.46 -35.52
C MET A 465 -1.07 3.41 -35.32
N ILE A 466 -0.72 2.12 -35.40
CA ILE A 466 -1.64 1.00 -35.19
C ILE A 466 -2.20 1.04 -33.77
N ASP A 467 -1.37 1.28 -32.75
CA ASP A 467 -1.80 1.42 -31.36
C ASP A 467 -2.84 2.55 -31.20
N LEU A 468 -2.56 3.73 -31.76
CA LEU A 468 -3.48 4.87 -31.74
C LEU A 468 -4.80 4.54 -32.45
N LEU A 469 -4.74 3.97 -33.65
CA LEU A 469 -5.92 3.57 -34.41
C LEU A 469 -6.72 2.52 -33.64
N GLY A 470 -6.06 1.52 -33.04
CA GLY A 470 -6.69 0.51 -32.20
C GLY A 470 -7.43 1.11 -31.01
N LEU A 471 -6.80 2.05 -30.29
CA LEU A 471 -7.40 2.79 -29.19
C LEU A 471 -8.66 3.56 -29.65
N MET A 472 -8.56 4.30 -30.77
CA MET A 472 -9.67 5.07 -31.34
C MET A 472 -10.84 4.19 -31.76
N LEU A 473 -10.57 3.08 -32.47
CA LEU A 473 -11.59 2.15 -32.95
C LEU A 473 -12.28 1.43 -31.80
N ALA A 474 -11.52 1.02 -30.77
CA ALA A 474 -12.07 0.38 -29.59
C ALA A 474 -12.99 1.32 -28.79
N LEU A 475 -12.60 2.59 -28.61
CA LEU A 475 -13.46 3.59 -27.97
C LEU A 475 -14.74 3.86 -28.78
N ALA A 476 -14.64 4.00 -30.10
CA ALA A 476 -15.82 4.20 -30.95
C ALA A 476 -16.79 3.01 -30.83
N ALA A 477 -16.27 1.79 -30.84
CA ALA A 477 -17.08 0.58 -30.69
C ALA A 477 -17.72 0.47 -29.30
N LEU A 478 -17.00 0.84 -28.23
CA LEU A 478 -17.52 0.87 -26.85
C LEU A 478 -18.65 1.90 -26.71
N ARG A 479 -18.47 3.12 -27.25
CA ARG A 479 -19.48 4.19 -27.23
C ARG A 479 -20.72 3.83 -28.03
N SER A 480 -20.55 3.09 -29.12
CA SER A 480 -21.64 2.61 -29.96
C SER A 480 -22.37 1.40 -29.37
N GLY A 481 -21.90 0.84 -28.25
CA GLY A 481 -22.50 -0.34 -27.61
C GLY A 481 -22.33 -1.64 -28.41
N VAL A 482 -21.43 -1.67 -29.39
CA VAL A 482 -21.14 -2.84 -30.23
C VAL A 482 -20.22 -3.83 -29.50
N VAL A 483 -19.38 -3.30 -28.61
CA VAL A 483 -18.50 -4.09 -27.75
C VAL A 483 -18.70 -3.70 -26.29
N ARG A 484 -18.30 -4.61 -25.40
CA ARG A 484 -18.30 -4.42 -23.94
C ARG A 484 -17.02 -4.97 -23.35
N TRP A 485 -16.72 -4.56 -22.14
CA TRP A 485 -15.67 -5.18 -21.36
C TRP A 485 -16.10 -6.57 -20.88
N ARG A 486 -15.19 -7.54 -21.04
CA ARG A 486 -15.18 -8.80 -20.30
C ARG A 486 -14.11 -8.69 -19.24
N HIS A 487 -14.56 -8.61 -17.99
CA HIS A 487 -13.67 -8.49 -16.86
C HIS A 487 -12.92 -9.80 -16.57
N SER A 488 -11.68 -9.68 -16.10
CA SER A 488 -10.89 -10.75 -15.52
C SER A 488 -10.34 -10.32 -14.16
N TRP A 489 -10.55 -11.17 -13.15
CA TRP A 489 -10.01 -10.95 -11.80
C TRP A 489 -8.53 -11.33 -11.69
N THR A 490 -7.95 -11.96 -12.71
CA THR A 490 -6.54 -12.42 -12.75
C THR A 490 -5.73 -11.81 -13.89
N GLY A 491 -6.34 -11.08 -14.81
CA GLY A 491 -5.68 -10.62 -16.03
C GLY A 491 -6.27 -9.32 -16.58
N ALA A 492 -5.78 -8.92 -17.76
CA ALA A 492 -6.29 -7.75 -18.45
C ALA A 492 -7.78 -7.95 -18.81
N ALA A 493 -8.56 -6.89 -18.70
CA ALA A 493 -9.91 -6.88 -19.23
C ALA A 493 -9.84 -6.93 -20.75
N GLU A 494 -10.76 -7.68 -21.37
CA GLU A 494 -10.80 -7.82 -22.82
C GLU A 494 -12.02 -7.10 -23.38
N VAL A 495 -11.87 -6.48 -24.54
CA VAL A 495 -12.99 -5.94 -25.30
C VAL A 495 -13.58 -7.05 -26.15
N VAL A 496 -14.85 -7.39 -25.93
CA VAL A 496 -15.59 -8.43 -26.66
C VAL A 496 -16.87 -7.85 -27.24
N GLY A 497 -17.41 -8.44 -28.30
CA GLY A 497 -18.74 -8.11 -28.80
C GLY A 497 -19.79 -8.23 -27.69
N VAL A 498 -20.88 -7.47 -27.79
CA VAL A 498 -21.97 -7.54 -26.79
C VAL A 498 -22.53 -8.96 -26.63
N ASP A 499 -22.57 -9.72 -27.72
CA ASP A 499 -22.94 -11.14 -27.78
C ASP A 499 -21.86 -12.11 -27.24
N GLY A 500 -20.69 -11.59 -26.84
CA GLY A 500 -19.53 -12.35 -26.42
C GLY A 500 -18.62 -12.83 -27.55
N SER A 501 -18.90 -12.46 -28.81
CA SER A 501 -18.04 -12.76 -29.95
C SER A 501 -16.72 -11.98 -29.89
N TYR A 502 -15.68 -12.48 -30.55
CA TYR A 502 -14.43 -11.76 -30.69
C TYR A 502 -14.50 -10.81 -31.89
N LEU A 503 -14.37 -9.51 -31.65
CA LEU A 503 -14.26 -8.51 -32.71
C LEU A 503 -12.79 -8.14 -32.87
N ASN A 504 -12.20 -8.46 -34.02
CA ASN A 504 -10.77 -8.27 -34.25
C ASN A 504 -10.43 -6.83 -34.64
N LEU A 505 -10.58 -5.91 -33.67
CA LEU A 505 -10.25 -4.49 -33.83
C LEU A 505 -8.76 -4.26 -34.15
N ALA A 506 -7.88 -5.16 -33.72
CA ALA A 506 -6.45 -5.07 -34.01
C ALA A 506 -6.15 -5.19 -35.51
N GLU A 507 -6.78 -6.14 -36.21
CA GLU A 507 -6.61 -6.25 -37.67
C GLU A 507 -7.21 -5.04 -38.41
N LEU A 508 -8.34 -4.51 -37.93
CA LEU A 508 -8.93 -3.30 -38.49
C LEU A 508 -8.01 -2.08 -38.30
N ALA A 509 -7.32 -1.98 -37.16
CA ALA A 509 -6.33 -0.94 -36.91
C ALA A 509 -5.11 -1.08 -37.82
N ARG A 510 -4.62 -2.31 -38.05
CA ARG A 510 -3.53 -2.56 -39.01
C ARG A 510 -3.94 -2.21 -40.44
N ALA A 511 -5.13 -2.61 -40.86
CA ALA A 511 -5.67 -2.22 -42.15
C ALA A 511 -5.78 -0.68 -42.26
N ALA A 512 -6.29 -0.01 -41.23
CA ALA A 512 -6.43 1.45 -41.22
C ALA A 512 -5.09 2.22 -41.22
N ALA A 513 -3.97 1.57 -40.90
CA ALA A 513 -2.64 2.18 -41.01
C ALA A 513 -2.19 2.31 -42.48
N GLU A 514 -2.80 1.56 -43.40
CA GLU A 514 -2.58 1.68 -44.83
C GLU A 514 -3.61 2.62 -45.48
N PRO A 515 -3.18 3.74 -46.09
CA PRO A 515 -4.09 4.76 -46.63
C PRO A 515 -5.17 4.22 -47.58
N GLU A 516 -4.82 3.22 -48.39
CA GLU A 516 -5.71 2.62 -49.41
C GLU A 516 -6.86 1.80 -48.79
N MET A 517 -6.66 1.27 -47.58
CA MET A 517 -7.62 0.37 -46.91
C MET A 517 -8.59 1.13 -45.97
N VAL A 518 -8.33 2.41 -45.69
CA VAL A 518 -9.12 3.18 -44.71
C VAL A 518 -10.61 3.24 -45.07
N GLN A 519 -10.94 3.38 -46.36
CA GLN A 519 -12.33 3.46 -46.79
C GLN A 519 -13.09 2.14 -46.56
N GLU A 520 -12.45 0.99 -46.82
CA GLU A 520 -13.03 -0.32 -46.55
C GLU A 520 -13.25 -0.53 -45.03
N VAL A 521 -12.30 -0.08 -44.21
CA VAL A 521 -12.43 -0.12 -42.74
C VAL A 521 -13.62 0.72 -42.27
N ARG A 522 -13.82 1.93 -42.80
CA ARG A 522 -14.98 2.79 -42.45
C ARG A 522 -16.31 2.12 -42.79
N GLU A 523 -16.43 1.57 -44.00
CA GLU A 523 -17.65 0.89 -44.46
C GLU A 523 -17.96 -0.35 -43.61
N TYR A 524 -16.93 -1.10 -43.21
CA TYR A 524 -17.09 -2.23 -42.31
C TYR A 524 -17.57 -1.80 -40.92
N LEU A 525 -16.98 -0.75 -40.34
CA LEU A 525 -17.34 -0.22 -39.03
C LEU A 525 -18.80 0.27 -38.98
N GLU A 526 -19.23 1.01 -40.01
CA GLU A 526 -20.62 1.46 -40.13
C GLU A 526 -21.59 0.28 -40.23
N LYS A 527 -21.23 -0.75 -41.01
CA LYS A 527 -22.04 -1.98 -41.17
C LYS A 527 -22.24 -2.73 -39.86
N ILE A 528 -21.24 -2.76 -38.98
CA ILE A 528 -21.36 -3.40 -37.66
C ILE A 528 -21.96 -2.46 -36.60
N GLY A 529 -22.39 -1.25 -36.98
CA GLY A 529 -23.07 -0.30 -36.12
C GLY A 529 -22.15 0.58 -35.27
N VAL A 530 -20.87 0.71 -35.64
CA VAL A 530 -19.94 1.64 -34.98
C VAL A 530 -20.13 3.04 -35.55
N ASP A 531 -20.54 3.98 -34.71
CA ASP A 531 -20.62 5.39 -35.03
C ASP A 531 -19.27 6.08 -34.74
N LEU A 532 -18.55 6.43 -35.80
CA LEU A 532 -17.28 7.16 -35.71
C LEU A 532 -17.46 8.64 -35.36
N ALA A 533 -18.68 9.18 -35.51
CA ALA A 533 -19.03 10.53 -35.11
C ALA A 533 -19.55 10.61 -33.67
N ALA A 534 -19.74 9.46 -33.01
CA ALA A 534 -20.11 9.40 -31.60
C ALA A 534 -19.05 10.12 -30.76
N THR A 535 -19.35 11.37 -30.41
CA THR A 535 -18.57 12.13 -29.45
C THR A 535 -18.59 11.39 -28.11
N ALA A 536 -17.61 11.66 -27.25
CA ALA A 536 -17.76 11.34 -25.83
C ALA A 536 -19.17 11.79 -25.44
N GLY A 537 -19.96 10.91 -24.82
CA GLY A 537 -21.34 11.26 -24.45
C GLY A 537 -21.37 12.59 -23.71
N ASP A 538 -22.52 13.27 -23.72
CA ASP A 538 -22.81 14.61 -23.15
C ASP A 538 -22.36 14.89 -21.69
N GLY A 539 -21.56 14.02 -21.07
CA GLY A 539 -20.65 14.37 -19.99
C GLY A 539 -19.58 15.36 -20.47
N GLY A 540 -19.96 16.62 -20.68
CA GLY A 540 -19.01 17.73 -20.59
C GLY A 540 -18.17 17.60 -19.30
N PRO A 541 -16.96 18.18 -19.25
CA PRO A 541 -15.93 17.84 -18.25
C PRO A 541 -16.57 17.70 -16.88
N ALA A 542 -16.56 16.47 -16.37
CA ALA A 542 -17.36 16.08 -15.21
C ALA A 542 -17.20 17.15 -14.13
N ARG A 543 -18.28 17.86 -13.83
CA ARG A 543 -18.28 18.87 -12.78
C ARG A 543 -18.12 18.12 -11.47
N SER A 544 -16.89 18.13 -10.98
CA SER A 544 -16.52 17.48 -9.73
C SER A 544 -17.31 18.09 -8.58
N GLN A 545 -17.90 17.23 -7.74
CA GLN A 545 -18.59 17.67 -6.54
C GLN A 545 -17.56 18.20 -5.54
N ILE A 546 -17.82 19.39 -4.99
CA ILE A 546 -16.97 19.96 -3.95
C ILE A 546 -17.24 19.26 -2.61
N LEU A 547 -16.24 18.55 -2.11
CA LEU A 547 -16.27 17.89 -0.81
C LEU A 547 -15.82 18.83 0.31
N GLY A 548 -14.96 19.79 0.01
CA GLY A 548 -14.48 20.78 0.97
C GLY A 548 -13.45 21.75 0.38
N GLY A 549 -13.01 22.70 1.19
CA GLY A 549 -12.00 23.67 0.77
C GLY A 549 -11.11 24.11 1.92
N LEU A 550 -9.84 24.34 1.63
CA LEU A 550 -8.83 24.83 2.54
C LEU A 550 -8.23 26.12 1.96
N VAL A 551 -8.05 27.14 2.78
CA VAL A 551 -7.41 28.40 2.38
C VAL A 551 -6.10 28.61 3.11
N ASN A 552 -5.21 29.39 2.49
CA ASN A 552 -3.89 29.72 3.02
C ASN A 552 -3.01 28.47 3.26
N LEU A 553 -2.90 27.60 2.26
CA LEU A 553 -1.83 26.61 2.19
C LEU A 553 -0.63 27.17 1.41
N THR A 554 0.39 26.34 1.28
CA THR A 554 1.47 26.51 0.32
C THR A 554 1.63 25.25 -0.51
N ALA A 555 1.61 25.35 -1.84
CA ALA A 555 2.05 24.33 -2.76
C ALA A 555 3.48 24.67 -3.23
N ASP A 556 4.44 23.81 -2.93
CA ASP A 556 5.87 23.98 -3.28
C ASP A 556 6.46 25.33 -2.83
N GLY A 557 5.94 25.87 -1.73
CA GLY A 557 6.36 27.14 -1.14
C GLY A 557 5.59 28.37 -1.65
N VAL A 558 4.80 28.23 -2.72
CA VAL A 558 3.89 29.26 -3.22
C VAL A 558 2.58 29.19 -2.46
N ARG A 559 1.99 30.34 -2.10
CA ARG A 559 0.74 30.39 -1.34
C ARG A 559 -0.44 29.96 -2.23
N THR A 560 -1.26 29.06 -1.73
CA THR A 560 -2.28 28.35 -2.52
C THR A 560 -3.51 28.08 -1.66
N ASP A 561 -4.69 28.26 -2.23
CA ASP A 561 -5.95 27.75 -1.70
C ASP A 561 -6.28 26.43 -2.42
N LEU A 562 -7.01 25.54 -1.76
CA LEU A 562 -7.24 24.18 -2.24
C LEU A 562 -8.75 23.88 -2.18
N LEU A 563 -9.33 23.49 -3.30
CA LEU A 563 -10.63 22.83 -3.34
C LEU A 563 -10.43 21.31 -3.45
N ILE A 564 -11.16 20.58 -2.62
CA ILE A 564 -11.15 19.12 -2.57
C ILE A 564 -12.44 18.66 -3.20
N THR A 565 -12.31 17.82 -4.21
CA THR A 565 -13.42 17.33 -5.00
C THR A 565 -13.47 15.81 -4.97
N ASP A 566 -14.55 15.23 -5.48
CA ASP A 566 -14.68 13.78 -5.67
C ASP A 566 -13.68 13.20 -6.69
N LEU A 567 -13.27 13.99 -7.69
CA LEU A 567 -12.37 13.55 -8.78
C LEU A 567 -10.90 13.96 -8.59
N GLY A 568 -10.61 14.96 -7.76
CA GLY A 568 -9.25 15.48 -7.60
C GLY A 568 -9.12 16.71 -6.71
N LEU A 569 -7.97 17.38 -6.81
CA LEU A 569 -7.59 18.55 -6.03
C LEU A 569 -7.38 19.75 -6.94
N LEU A 570 -8.15 20.83 -6.74
CA LEU A 570 -7.93 22.08 -7.45
C LEU A 570 -7.06 23.03 -6.62
N LEU A 571 -5.85 23.33 -7.10
CA LEU A 571 -4.96 24.32 -6.51
C LEU A 571 -5.25 25.68 -7.13
N VAL A 572 -5.60 26.66 -6.30
CA VAL A 572 -5.93 28.03 -6.70
C VAL A 572 -4.86 28.98 -6.15
N PRO A 573 -4.30 29.92 -6.94
CA PRO A 573 -3.29 30.86 -6.46
C PRO A 573 -3.78 31.64 -5.23
N GLY A 574 -3.13 31.49 -4.09
CA GLY A 574 -3.57 32.05 -2.81
C GLY A 574 -3.37 33.57 -2.72
N LEU A 575 -4.23 34.25 -1.95
CA LEU A 575 -4.09 35.69 -1.70
C LEU A 575 -3.00 36.01 -0.67
N PRO A 576 -2.42 37.23 -0.67
CA PRO A 576 -1.46 37.68 0.35
C PRO A 576 -2.00 37.58 1.78
N ARG A 577 -1.08 37.54 2.76
CA ARG A 577 -1.41 37.49 4.20
C ARG A 577 -2.35 38.63 4.60
N GLY A 578 -3.28 38.34 5.52
CA GLY A 578 -4.28 39.29 6.00
C GLY A 578 -5.59 39.32 5.20
N ARG A 579 -5.69 38.63 4.06
CA ARG A 579 -6.91 38.56 3.22
C ARG A 579 -7.68 37.25 3.34
N GLY A 580 -7.63 36.57 4.49
CA GLY A 580 -8.24 35.24 4.68
C GLY A 580 -9.76 35.19 4.41
N ASN A 581 -10.51 36.20 4.85
CA ASN A 581 -11.96 36.27 4.61
C ASN A 581 -12.29 36.39 3.11
N GLU A 582 -11.44 37.08 2.35
CA GLU A 582 -11.60 37.22 0.92
C GLU A 582 -11.19 35.97 0.16
N ALA A 583 -10.12 35.30 0.60
CA ALA A 583 -9.74 33.98 0.10
C ALA A 583 -10.89 32.98 0.26
N LYS A 584 -11.55 32.95 1.44
CA LYS A 584 -12.75 32.12 1.66
C LYS A 584 -13.91 32.49 0.75
N ARG A 585 -14.22 33.77 0.59
CA ARG A 585 -15.32 34.22 -0.30
C ARG A 585 -15.02 33.85 -1.76
N ARG A 586 -13.78 34.01 -2.22
CA ARG A 586 -13.34 33.61 -3.57
C ARG A 586 -13.45 32.11 -3.76
N LEU A 587 -12.90 31.32 -2.83
CA LEU A 587 -12.94 29.87 -2.91
C LEU A 587 -14.37 29.32 -2.81
N THR A 588 -15.25 29.97 -2.04
CA THR A 588 -16.69 29.64 -1.97
C THR A 588 -17.39 29.94 -3.30
N LYS A 589 -17.07 31.06 -3.97
CA LYS A 589 -17.60 31.37 -5.30
C LYS A 589 -17.17 30.35 -6.34
N LEU A 590 -15.90 29.93 -6.31
CA LEU A 590 -15.38 28.86 -7.17
C LEU A 590 -16.09 27.53 -6.88
N ALA A 591 -16.29 27.20 -5.60
CA ALA A 591 -17.01 25.99 -5.21
C ALA A 591 -18.46 25.96 -5.72
N VAL A 592 -19.16 27.10 -5.69
CA VAL A 592 -20.53 27.23 -6.21
C VAL A 592 -20.57 27.17 -7.75
N GLY A 593 -19.53 27.64 -8.42
CA GLY A 593 -19.40 27.56 -9.88
C GLY A 593 -19.16 26.13 -10.42
N GLY A 594 -18.76 25.20 -9.55
CA GLY A 594 -18.34 23.85 -9.92
C GLY A 594 -16.92 23.83 -10.50
N VAL A 595 -16.23 22.70 -10.36
CA VAL A 595 -14.86 22.51 -10.87
C VAL A 595 -14.91 21.48 -11.98
N THR A 596 -14.49 21.87 -13.18
CA THR A 596 -14.37 20.98 -14.35
C THR A 596 -13.11 20.14 -14.21
N ALA A 597 -13.24 18.81 -14.14
CA ALA A 597 -12.10 17.91 -14.17
C ALA A 597 -11.55 17.82 -15.59
N GLY A 598 -10.27 18.13 -15.77
CA GLY A 598 -9.53 18.02 -17.04
C GLY A 598 -8.03 18.05 -16.77
N ALA A 599 -7.25 17.32 -17.58
CA ALA A 599 -5.79 17.28 -17.47
C ALA A 599 -5.18 18.56 -18.05
N GLY A 600 -4.61 19.42 -17.19
CA GLY A 600 -3.91 20.65 -17.61
C GLY A 600 -4.46 21.93 -17.00
N GLU A 601 -3.81 23.06 -17.33
CA GLU A 601 -4.19 24.40 -16.87
C GLU A 601 -5.69 24.59 -17.01
N THR A 602 -6.37 24.93 -15.91
CA THR A 602 -7.77 25.32 -16.01
C THR A 602 -7.88 26.55 -16.92
N SER A 603 -9.06 26.83 -17.47
CA SER A 603 -9.34 28.07 -18.21
C SER A 603 -9.02 29.36 -17.44
N THR A 604 -8.74 29.28 -16.13
CA THR A 604 -8.29 30.38 -15.29
C THR A 604 -6.75 30.36 -15.12
N PRO A 605 -6.05 31.47 -15.44
CA PRO A 605 -4.60 31.55 -15.29
C PRO A 605 -4.13 31.24 -13.85
N GLY A 606 -3.28 30.21 -13.72
CA GLY A 606 -2.64 29.82 -12.47
C GLY A 606 -3.39 28.80 -11.61
N GLU A 607 -4.62 28.40 -11.95
CA GLU A 607 -5.24 27.25 -11.28
C GLU A 607 -4.78 25.93 -11.91
N ARG A 608 -4.46 24.96 -11.04
CA ARG A 608 -3.94 23.65 -11.43
C ARG A 608 -4.83 22.57 -10.83
N PHE A 609 -5.53 21.84 -11.66
CA PHE A 609 -6.24 20.64 -11.22
C PHE A 609 -5.26 19.47 -11.16
N LEU A 610 -5.28 18.75 -10.04
CA LEU A 610 -4.56 17.50 -9.84
C LEU A 610 -5.60 16.38 -9.78
N PRO A 611 -5.83 15.66 -10.89
CA PRO A 611 -6.71 14.51 -10.89
C PRO A 611 -6.22 13.50 -9.86
N TYR A 612 -7.14 12.85 -9.13
CA TYR A 612 -6.73 11.74 -8.30
C TYR A 612 -6.08 10.65 -9.16
N ALA A 613 -6.48 10.46 -10.42
CA ALA A 613 -5.87 9.51 -11.35
C ALA A 613 -4.35 9.65 -11.50
N ASP A 614 -3.86 10.88 -11.55
CA ASP A 614 -2.45 11.14 -11.82
C ASP A 614 -1.61 10.99 -10.56
N VAL A 615 -2.21 10.96 -9.37
CA VAL A 615 -1.45 10.86 -8.13
C VAL A 615 -0.82 9.46 -8.00
N THR A 616 0.49 9.36 -7.77
CA THR A 616 1.18 8.06 -7.65
C THR A 616 1.29 7.59 -6.20
N GLY A 617 1.19 8.50 -5.25
CA GLY A 617 1.19 8.22 -3.82
C GLY A 617 1.11 9.51 -3.00
N VAL A 618 0.80 9.38 -1.72
CA VAL A 618 0.79 10.52 -0.78
C VAL A 618 1.66 10.19 0.42
N THR A 619 2.72 10.97 0.62
CA THR A 619 3.61 10.84 1.76
C THR A 619 3.38 11.98 2.73
N THR A 620 3.04 11.67 3.99
CA THR A 620 2.90 12.71 5.02
C THR A 620 4.27 13.25 5.41
N LEU A 621 4.46 14.55 5.26
CA LEU A 621 5.70 15.20 5.60
C LEU A 621 5.79 15.50 7.10
N PRO A 622 6.93 15.20 7.72
CA PRO A 622 7.19 15.60 9.09
C PRO A 622 7.51 17.10 9.22
N GLY A 623 7.03 17.73 10.30
CA GLY A 623 7.30 19.14 10.56
C GLY A 623 6.42 19.78 11.64
N ARG A 624 6.65 21.07 11.92
CA ARG A 624 5.88 21.88 12.90
C ARG A 624 4.40 22.01 12.53
N ARG A 625 4.06 21.77 11.27
CA ARG A 625 2.71 21.55 10.76
C ARG A 625 2.70 20.35 9.83
N LYS A 626 1.59 19.61 9.83
CA LYS A 626 1.39 18.46 8.96
C LYS A 626 1.43 18.94 7.50
N GLY A 627 2.36 18.41 6.71
CA GLY A 627 2.43 18.63 5.27
C GLY A 627 2.22 17.31 4.54
N TRP A 628 2.04 17.38 3.24
CA TRP A 628 1.82 16.23 2.38
C TRP A 628 2.60 16.43 1.09
N THR A 629 3.30 15.39 0.65
CA THR A 629 3.87 15.32 -0.70
C THR A 629 3.01 14.38 -1.51
N ILE A 630 2.51 14.88 -2.64
CA ILE A 630 1.66 14.16 -3.56
C ILE A 630 2.50 13.87 -4.79
N GLY A 631 2.84 12.61 -5.03
CA GLY A 631 3.54 12.19 -6.25
C GLY A 631 2.56 12.21 -7.41
N LEU A 632 3.02 12.57 -8.60
CA LEU A 632 2.21 12.58 -9.82
C LEU A 632 2.88 11.69 -10.89
N ARG A 633 2.09 11.13 -11.82
CA ARG A 633 2.55 10.17 -12.84
C ARG A 633 3.44 10.84 -13.89
N ASP A 634 3.00 12.00 -14.39
CA ASP A 634 3.67 12.74 -15.48
C ASP A 634 4.16 14.13 -15.06
N SER A 635 4.29 14.39 -13.75
CA SER A 635 4.80 15.68 -13.27
C SER A 635 5.48 15.59 -11.90
N ASP A 636 6.22 16.64 -11.55
CA ASP A 636 6.88 16.75 -10.26
C ASP A 636 5.88 16.64 -9.09
N ALA A 637 6.33 15.96 -8.04
CA ALA A 637 5.54 15.81 -6.82
C ALA A 637 5.22 17.17 -6.18
N VAL A 638 3.95 17.38 -5.84
CA VAL A 638 3.47 18.63 -5.24
C VAL A 638 3.51 18.54 -3.72
N THR A 639 4.17 19.49 -3.08
CA THR A 639 4.26 19.56 -1.61
C THR A 639 3.29 20.59 -1.04
N LEU A 640 2.24 20.11 -0.38
CA LEU A 640 1.25 20.93 0.31
C LEU A 640 1.58 21.11 1.81
N ARG A 641 1.52 22.35 2.30
CA ARG A 641 1.65 22.66 3.74
C ARG A 641 0.67 23.76 4.17
N PRO A 642 0.00 23.66 5.33
CA PRO A 642 -0.83 24.74 5.85
C PRO A 642 0.02 25.92 6.36
N ALA A 643 -0.40 27.16 6.08
CA ALA A 643 0.17 28.35 6.69
C ALA A 643 -0.26 28.52 8.17
N LEU A 644 0.24 29.57 8.85
CA LEU A 644 -0.14 29.86 10.26
C LEU A 644 -1.62 30.22 10.35
N ASP A 645 -2.08 30.90 9.32
CA ASP A 645 -3.40 31.42 9.10
C ASP A 645 -4.23 30.50 8.19
N ALA A 646 -3.86 29.21 8.11
CA ALA A 646 -4.64 28.21 7.41
C ALA A 646 -6.03 28.10 8.03
N ASP A 647 -7.03 28.07 7.17
CA ASP A 647 -8.44 28.05 7.57
C ASP A 647 -9.21 27.20 6.56
N GLU A 648 -10.47 26.87 6.86
CA GLU A 648 -11.28 25.97 6.04
C GLU A 648 -12.63 26.57 5.66
N LEU A 649 -13.18 26.04 4.57
CA LEU A 649 -14.61 26.01 4.33
C LEU A 649 -15.23 24.92 5.21
N PRO A 650 -16.55 24.94 5.49
CA PRO A 650 -17.19 23.93 6.32
C PRO A 650 -16.81 22.50 5.90
N GLY A 651 -16.19 21.74 6.80
CA GLY A 651 -15.79 20.35 6.55
C GLY A 651 -14.50 20.16 5.73
N GLY A 652 -13.76 21.22 5.40
CA GLY A 652 -12.56 21.15 4.55
C GLY A 652 -11.48 20.18 5.05
N TRP A 653 -11.14 20.22 6.34
CA TRP A 653 -10.16 19.28 6.92
C TRP A 653 -10.67 17.85 6.98
N LYS A 654 -11.98 17.65 7.14
CA LYS A 654 -12.60 16.31 7.10
C LYS A 654 -12.48 15.73 5.68
N ALA A 655 -12.89 16.47 4.67
CA ALA A 655 -12.77 16.08 3.26
C ALA A 655 -11.30 15.81 2.86
N TRP A 656 -10.38 16.63 3.34
CA TRP A 656 -8.95 16.42 3.12
C TRP A 656 -8.45 15.12 3.74
N ASP A 657 -8.91 14.82 4.96
CA ASP A 657 -8.50 13.62 5.67
C ASP A 657 -9.05 12.36 5.00
N GLU A 658 -10.28 12.39 4.51
CA GLU A 658 -10.89 11.32 3.73
C GLU A 658 -10.14 11.11 2.41
N ALA A 659 -9.84 12.19 1.68
CA ALA A 659 -9.06 12.13 0.45
C ALA A 659 -7.66 11.54 0.67
N VAL A 660 -6.93 12.00 1.70
CA VAL A 660 -5.61 11.46 2.02
C VAL A 660 -5.72 9.99 2.43
N THR A 661 -6.71 9.62 3.26
CA THR A 661 -6.90 8.23 3.70
C THR A 661 -7.14 7.31 2.50
N PHE A 662 -8.03 7.71 1.60
CA PHE A 662 -8.27 7.03 0.34
C PHE A 662 -6.98 6.88 -0.47
N LEU A 663 -6.29 7.99 -0.78
CA LEU A 663 -5.08 7.97 -1.59
C LEU A 663 -3.93 7.15 -0.98
N THR A 664 -3.81 7.14 0.35
CA THR A 664 -2.81 6.32 1.05
C THR A 664 -3.21 4.85 1.16
N GLY A 665 -4.51 4.55 1.20
CA GLY A 665 -5.03 3.19 1.25
C GLY A 665 -4.99 2.50 -0.12
N THR A 666 -5.07 3.28 -1.21
CA THR A 666 -5.09 2.76 -2.57
C THR A 666 -3.76 2.85 -3.30
N ARG A 667 -2.71 3.44 -2.72
CA ARG A 667 -1.41 3.63 -3.40
C ARG A 667 -0.22 3.36 -2.50
N PRO A 668 0.86 2.79 -3.04
CA PRO A 668 2.11 2.68 -2.30
C PRO A 668 2.65 4.07 -1.94
N ALA A 669 3.35 4.16 -0.80
CA ALA A 669 4.04 5.39 -0.43
C ALA A 669 5.16 5.70 -1.44
N ILE A 670 5.33 6.98 -1.79
CA ILE A 670 6.36 7.40 -2.76
C ILE A 670 7.74 7.04 -2.20
N PRO A 671 8.58 6.27 -2.92
CA PRO A 671 9.97 6.06 -2.53
C PRO A 671 10.72 7.39 -2.43
N ASP A 672 11.52 7.58 -1.40
CA ASP A 672 12.34 8.79 -1.24
C ASP A 672 13.43 8.78 -2.34
N GLN A 673 13.20 9.45 -3.48
CA GLN A 673 14.11 9.47 -4.62
C GLN A 673 15.52 10.02 -4.29
N ARG A 674 15.74 10.56 -3.08
CA ARG A 674 17.06 10.99 -2.62
C ARG A 674 18.00 9.82 -2.30
N SER A 675 17.50 8.63 -1.97
CA SER A 675 18.38 7.47 -1.72
C SER A 675 18.94 6.85 -3.00
N SER A 676 18.25 7.03 -4.14
CA SER A 676 18.68 6.48 -5.43
C SER A 676 19.85 7.25 -6.04
N ILE A 677 20.04 8.53 -5.67
CA ILE A 677 21.12 9.38 -6.19
C ILE A 677 22.42 9.18 -5.39
N GLU A 678 22.36 8.84 -4.09
CA GLU A 678 23.57 8.56 -3.29
C GLU A 678 24.14 7.15 -3.53
N ALA A 679 23.36 6.20 -4.04
CA ALA A 679 23.84 4.84 -4.36
C ALA A 679 24.59 4.73 -5.70
N SER A 680 24.51 5.76 -6.56
CA SER A 680 25.17 5.76 -7.89
C SER A 680 26.43 6.62 -7.94
N THR A 681 26.89 7.15 -6.80
CA THR A 681 28.05 8.04 -6.75
C THR A 681 29.01 7.67 -5.61
N GLU A 682 29.42 6.40 -5.55
CA GLU A 682 30.69 6.04 -4.91
C GLU A 682 31.69 5.62 -6.00
N PRO A 683 32.81 6.33 -6.17
CA PRO A 683 33.88 5.89 -7.06
C PRO A 683 34.65 4.75 -6.40
N SER A 684 34.71 3.61 -7.08
CA SER A 684 35.50 2.45 -6.67
C SER A 684 36.99 2.80 -6.67
N GLU A 685 37.58 3.02 -5.48
CA GLU A 685 39.03 3.00 -5.31
C GLU A 685 39.53 1.55 -5.25
N PRO A 686 40.57 1.17 -6.03
CA PRO A 686 41.15 -0.16 -5.96
C PRO A 686 42.21 -0.24 -4.85
N ASP A 687 41.99 -1.16 -3.91
CA ASP A 687 42.91 -1.46 -2.81
C ASP A 687 44.14 -2.24 -3.32
N LEU A 688 45.31 -1.59 -3.28
CA LEU A 688 46.61 -2.13 -3.66
C LEU A 688 47.45 -2.37 -2.40
N ARG A 689 47.59 -3.63 -1.99
CA ARG A 689 48.65 -4.22 -1.13
C ARG A 689 48.27 -5.70 -0.87
N THR A 690 49.08 -6.75 -1.04
CA THR A 690 50.53 -6.90 -1.20
C THR A 690 50.85 -8.36 -1.59
N GLN A 691 52.01 -8.55 -2.26
CA GLN A 691 52.82 -9.79 -2.40
C GLN A 691 52.33 -10.86 -3.40
N GLY A 692 53.14 -11.36 -4.34
CA GLY A 692 54.55 -11.14 -4.60
C GLY A 692 55.04 -11.98 -5.80
N GLN A 693 56.35 -11.88 -6.04
CA GLN A 693 57.20 -12.70 -6.93
C GLN A 693 57.23 -12.34 -8.43
N THR A 694 58.24 -11.52 -8.75
CA THR A 694 59.31 -11.80 -9.73
C THR A 694 58.97 -12.62 -10.98
N VAL A 695 59.18 -12.05 -12.17
CA VAL A 695 60.35 -12.29 -13.04
C VAL A 695 60.21 -11.44 -14.31
N SER A 696 61.37 -10.98 -14.78
CA SER A 696 61.70 -10.05 -15.86
C SER A 696 60.96 -10.17 -17.20
N SER A 697 60.79 -9.00 -17.84
CA SER A 697 60.55 -8.79 -19.28
C SER A 697 61.64 -9.47 -20.16
N PRO A 698 61.41 -9.69 -21.47
CA PRO A 698 61.41 -8.58 -22.43
C PRO A 698 60.36 -8.65 -23.57
N THR A 699 60.02 -7.44 -24.02
CA THR A 699 59.92 -6.96 -25.41
C THR A 699 60.00 -7.97 -26.55
N ASP A 700 59.02 -7.94 -27.45
CA ASP A 700 59.16 -7.66 -28.90
C ASP A 700 57.82 -8.01 -29.58
N GLU A 701 57.14 -7.04 -30.17
CA GLU A 701 57.31 -6.50 -31.53
C GLU A 701 56.43 -7.25 -32.56
N GLN A 702 55.68 -6.42 -33.29
CA GLN A 702 55.26 -6.61 -34.69
C GLN A 702 54.03 -7.44 -35.05
N SER A 703 53.20 -6.72 -35.82
CA SER A 703 52.54 -7.16 -37.07
C SER A 703 51.25 -7.96 -36.93
N LEU A 704 50.10 -7.30 -37.13
CA LEU A 704 49.48 -6.97 -38.43
C LEU A 704 48.64 -8.13 -38.99
N ARG A 705 47.40 -7.75 -39.37
CA ARG A 705 46.56 -8.35 -40.44
C ARG A 705 45.96 -9.72 -40.11
N HIS A 706 44.78 -10.11 -40.56
CA HIS A 706 43.64 -9.50 -41.27
C HIS A 706 42.58 -10.63 -41.26
N PHE A 707 41.31 -10.26 -41.23
CA PHE A 707 40.18 -10.94 -41.87
C PHE A 707 40.22 -12.47 -42.12
N GLY A 708 39.25 -13.16 -41.50
CA GLY A 708 38.14 -13.73 -42.26
C GLY A 708 37.98 -15.26 -42.29
N SER A 709 36.75 -15.69 -41.96
CA SER A 709 36.11 -16.98 -42.27
C SER A 709 36.65 -18.21 -41.50
N GLN A 710 35.84 -19.08 -40.88
CA GLN A 710 34.41 -19.41 -41.00
C GLN A 710 33.81 -19.69 -39.62
#